data_AF-A0A3B8I4I2-F1
#
_entry.id   AF-A0A3B8I4I2-F1
#
_cell.length_a   1.000
_cell.length_b   1.000
_cell.length_c   1.000
_cell.angle_alpha   90.00
_cell.angle_beta   90.00
_cell.angle_gamma   90.00
#
_symmetry.space_group_name_H-M   'P 1'
#
loop_
_entity.id
_entity.type
_entity.pdbx_description
1 polymer ?
#
loop_
_entity_poly.entity_id
_entity_poly.type
_entity_poly.pdbx_seq_one_letter_code
_entity_poly.pdbx_strand_id
1 'polypeptide(L)'
;MSYTYATVPQTLKTPRKRRRWASRILPLVFFTFWGFVTAYGQTNDVGVTDILIYGTTDDAPVGVFGTDSVGVVIENVGSDTANNFQVFLNVNDPDAALLGSEFETYSDTLLAGAKDTVWMTDALSFTSVGEYTFVGFVTLDGDEDNANDSESTTKLVLSNYSDGLPYFQDFEVITTTSFTENTTALGETLQGWAYVQSVDGLRLRFDITNINDNGEVAATLDNPVGGTEDHALIFSVDLSAYDTTNDNIVLEFNARRHNDGDDANDRVWFRTHPDSAWVEIFDLTSLGQNSWQTVEVDLGVALLNEGLDYSEYTQIRFGHEGDDVYNNDGISFNDVQLYLSPTDFEVTALDLYGASEVGFPAGVFDVDTVEVVFQNQNFDTQSNFTVAISVISPSGSTQDFSQTYTGSLGYLESDTVTFTNSLTFSEGGTYQIAGIVDVASDSIDDNDSDTTSFEVFDRYTGTLPYLEDFESVSVAEYTQTVGNIDSTSGIGYYPTQDTGLRLKFDWGGIDNDGNQVATLDNPNADASQFLYLTMDLSAYDTATQDLVLGFEVYRHGDENDADDKVWVRSHPDSSWIELFDVTTIGSTSSDDVEVNISDSLRAFGENYSEYTQFRFGQNDNFPYATDGASYDDISVTILPSVDVEASDITLAGFVEGAPVGAVSLDSVGIEITNTGKDTLFSVPVVLQVVGPAGTQTFNATFSDTLASSQTEMVYVTDAISFTQSGTYTFNGIINLSSDEVESNDSTSISEAVMDVVTITSLPFVEDFESVTDTAIYADAGSIVGISGFGYTQSADSLRLKFNHGEIDDDGQQVATLDNPQTNVDDEQFLYFSADLSAFDTASEGILLSFDLFRHNEQDDANDVVELRPHPDSAWIEILDVTTISVNSWDSVEIDLSDVFLNEGLQYSATTQIRFGQEDNQAFSNDGVSYDDIELSLVPDDLEVTAVALFGETVDAPVGTYGVDSVSVSVQNNSYDTLFGYSVALDVVRPTGQIDTYSASTMDTLAPGGAGTAFVTDA
;
A
#
# COMPACT_ATOMS: atom_id res chain seq x y z
N MET A 1 -43.87 -18.38 -1.95
CA MET A 1 -45.32 -18.42 -1.63
C MET A 1 -45.78 -17.01 -1.27
N SER A 2 -46.95 -16.56 -1.77
CA SER A 2 -47.78 -15.40 -1.30
C SER A 2 -47.08 -14.08 -0.84
N TYR A 3 -47.08 -13.00 -1.64
CA TYR A 3 -48.15 -11.96 -1.80
C TYR A 3 -48.37 -11.08 -0.54
N THR A 4 -48.53 -9.75 -0.57
CA THR A 4 -48.91 -8.76 -1.62
C THR A 4 -48.28 -7.39 -1.23
N TYR A 5 -48.26 -6.27 -1.98
CA TYR A 5 -49.06 -5.74 -3.12
C TYR A 5 -48.18 -4.84 -4.03
N ALA A 6 -48.76 -4.00 -4.92
CA ALA A 6 -48.03 -3.14 -5.87
C ALA A 6 -48.68 -1.75 -6.08
N THR A 7 -47.88 -0.71 -6.42
CA THR A 7 -48.32 0.59 -6.98
C THR A 7 -47.20 1.27 -7.80
N VAL A 8 -47.49 1.61 -9.07
CA VAL A 8 -46.66 2.33 -10.05
C VAL A 8 -47.62 2.97 -11.08
N PRO A 9 -47.34 4.08 -11.81
CA PRO A 9 -46.56 5.29 -11.50
C PRO A 9 -47.43 6.58 -11.60
N GLN A 10 -46.86 7.79 -11.46
CA GLN A 10 -47.45 9.02 -12.03
C GLN A 10 -46.42 9.95 -12.68
N THR A 11 -46.80 10.47 -13.85
CA THR A 11 -46.00 11.27 -14.79
C THR A 11 -46.01 12.77 -14.52
N LEU A 12 -44.89 13.39 -14.90
CA LEU A 12 -44.67 14.77 -15.36
C LEU A 12 -45.85 15.76 -15.37
N LYS A 13 -45.60 16.95 -14.79
CA LYS A 13 -46.53 18.08 -14.74
C LYS A 13 -46.60 18.83 -16.07
N THR A 14 -47.81 19.06 -16.56
CA THR A 14 -48.13 20.17 -17.46
C THR A 14 -48.98 21.22 -16.74
N PRO A 15 -49.00 22.47 -17.22
CA PRO A 15 -50.15 23.35 -16.96
C PRO A 15 -50.69 24.01 -18.25
N ARG A 16 -51.94 23.73 -18.61
CA ARG A 16 -52.71 24.51 -19.61
C ARG A 16 -53.80 25.37 -18.95
N LYS A 17 -53.66 26.69 -19.11
CA LYS A 17 -54.69 27.76 -19.19
C LYS A 17 -56.08 27.53 -18.54
N ARG A 18 -56.51 28.46 -17.67
CA ARG A 18 -57.91 28.97 -17.68
C ARG A 18 -58.09 30.39 -17.11
N ARG A 19 -58.88 31.21 -17.81
CA ARG A 19 -59.30 32.59 -17.46
C ARG A 19 -60.27 32.62 -16.27
N ARG A 20 -60.26 33.70 -15.47
CA ARG A 20 -61.45 34.57 -15.17
C ARG A 20 -61.16 35.79 -14.28
N TRP A 21 -61.49 36.98 -14.79
CA TRP A 21 -62.25 38.09 -14.16
C TRP A 21 -62.14 38.32 -12.63
N ALA A 22 -61.68 39.53 -12.20
CA ALA A 22 -62.46 40.45 -11.34
C ALA A 22 -61.74 41.80 -10.98
N SER A 23 -62.34 42.92 -11.43
CA SER A 23 -62.54 44.22 -10.73
C SER A 23 -61.51 44.83 -9.74
N ARG A 24 -61.05 46.05 -10.06
CA ARG A 24 -60.90 47.30 -9.25
C ARG A 24 -60.21 48.33 -10.17
N ILE A 25 -60.77 49.45 -10.63
CA ILE A 25 -61.56 50.52 -10.02
C ILE A 25 -60.90 51.13 -8.78
N LEU A 26 -60.09 52.17 -8.99
CA LEU A 26 -60.14 53.50 -8.36
C LEU A 26 -59.31 54.48 -9.23
N PRO A 27 -59.56 55.81 -9.19
CA PRO A 27 -59.29 56.68 -10.33
C PRO A 27 -57.99 57.47 -10.23
N LEU A 28 -57.28 57.60 -11.36
CA LEU A 28 -56.31 58.69 -11.54
C LEU A 28 -57.01 59.90 -12.17
N VAL A 29 -56.85 61.06 -11.54
CA VAL A 29 -57.48 62.31 -11.95
C VAL A 29 -56.73 62.88 -13.16
N PHE A 30 -57.34 62.82 -14.34
CA PHE A 30 -56.87 63.58 -15.50
C PHE A 30 -57.06 65.08 -15.25
N PHE A 31 -55.97 65.78 -14.98
CA PHE A 31 -55.89 67.23 -15.20
C PHE A 31 -55.85 67.45 -16.72
N THR A 32 -56.98 67.80 -17.31
CA THR A 32 -57.03 68.29 -18.69
C THR A 32 -56.36 69.66 -18.77
N PHE A 33 -55.06 69.69 -19.04
CA PHE A 33 -54.41 70.89 -19.56
C PHE A 33 -54.88 71.08 -21.00
N TRP A 34 -55.66 72.12 -21.25
CA TRP A 34 -55.93 72.61 -22.60
C TRP A 34 -54.65 73.22 -23.16
N GLY A 35 -53.74 72.36 -23.63
CA GLY A 35 -52.74 72.75 -24.61
C GLY A 35 -53.46 73.00 -25.92
N PHE A 36 -53.59 74.27 -26.31
CA PHE A 36 -53.90 74.61 -27.70
C PHE A 36 -52.73 74.13 -28.55
N VAL A 37 -52.81 72.93 -29.10
CA VAL A 37 -52.17 72.66 -30.38
C VAL A 37 -52.89 73.58 -31.35
N THR A 38 -52.22 74.64 -31.79
CA THR A 38 -52.59 75.33 -33.02
C THR A 38 -52.64 74.25 -34.10
N ALA A 39 -53.85 73.90 -34.53
CA ALA A 39 -54.02 73.22 -35.81
C ALA A 39 -53.25 74.06 -36.83
N TYR A 40 -52.22 73.46 -37.41
CA TYR A 40 -51.63 74.02 -38.62
C TYR A 40 -52.76 74.14 -39.63
N GLY A 41 -52.75 75.23 -40.39
CA GLY A 41 -53.90 75.64 -41.20
C GLY A 41 -54.13 74.80 -42.45
N GLN A 42 -53.54 73.60 -42.51
CA GLN A 42 -53.63 72.66 -43.63
C GLN A 42 -55.01 71.99 -43.64
N THR A 43 -55.73 72.29 -44.71
CA THR A 43 -57.00 71.67 -45.08
C THR A 43 -56.77 70.45 -45.95
N ASN A 44 -55.86 70.49 -46.93
CA ASN A 44 -55.67 69.45 -47.92
C ASN A 44 -54.20 69.04 -48.02
N ASP A 45 -53.86 67.88 -47.44
CA ASP A 45 -52.47 67.46 -47.17
C ASP A 45 -52.43 65.92 -46.96
N VAL A 46 -51.62 65.22 -47.76
CA VAL A 46 -51.36 63.77 -47.62
C VAL A 46 -49.86 63.52 -47.69
N GLY A 47 -49.31 62.87 -46.66
CA GLY A 47 -47.91 62.46 -46.63
C GLY A 47 -47.69 60.97 -46.86
N VAL A 48 -46.44 60.60 -47.15
CA VAL A 48 -45.95 59.24 -46.98
C VAL A 48 -45.39 59.09 -45.57
N THR A 49 -45.58 57.93 -44.96
CA THR A 49 -45.18 57.68 -43.56
C THR A 49 -44.42 56.38 -43.35
N ASP A 50 -44.33 55.52 -44.38
CA ASP A 50 -43.57 54.27 -44.37
C ASP A 50 -43.48 53.69 -45.79
N ILE A 51 -42.53 52.77 -46.02
CA ILE A 51 -42.39 51.98 -47.26
C ILE A 51 -42.20 50.51 -46.86
N LEU A 52 -43.21 49.69 -47.12
CA LEU A 52 -43.22 48.27 -46.80
C LEU A 52 -42.73 47.45 -47.99
N ILE A 53 -41.80 46.52 -47.74
CA ILE A 53 -41.33 45.55 -48.74
C ILE A 53 -41.80 44.17 -48.28
N TYR A 54 -42.65 43.53 -49.08
CA TYR A 54 -43.29 42.27 -48.67
C TYR A 54 -42.26 41.15 -48.56
N GLY A 55 -42.23 40.45 -47.42
CA GLY A 55 -41.24 39.42 -47.09
C GLY A 55 -40.37 39.83 -45.89
N THR A 56 -39.76 41.02 -45.96
CA THR A 56 -38.70 41.44 -45.05
C THR A 56 -39.19 41.90 -43.67
N THR A 57 -38.48 41.52 -42.61
CA THR A 57 -38.43 42.29 -41.34
C THR A 57 -37.43 43.45 -41.48
N ASP A 58 -37.61 44.53 -40.71
CA ASP A 58 -36.94 45.80 -41.05
C ASP A 58 -35.40 45.77 -41.00
N ASP A 59 -34.82 44.98 -40.10
CA ASP A 59 -33.39 45.00 -39.78
C ASP A 59 -32.56 43.88 -40.46
N ALA A 60 -33.14 43.15 -41.42
CA ALA A 60 -32.46 42.03 -42.07
C ALA A 60 -31.81 42.44 -43.42
N PRO A 61 -30.50 42.19 -43.63
CA PRO A 61 -29.94 42.19 -44.98
C PRO A 61 -30.53 41.02 -45.77
N VAL A 62 -30.92 41.30 -47.02
CA VAL A 62 -31.77 40.43 -47.81
C VAL A 62 -30.92 39.65 -48.81
N GLY A 63 -31.31 38.40 -49.07
CA GLY A 63 -30.79 37.63 -50.19
C GLY A 63 -31.26 38.20 -51.53
N VAL A 64 -30.91 37.53 -52.62
CA VAL A 64 -31.32 37.93 -53.98
C VAL A 64 -32.86 37.92 -54.06
N PHE A 65 -33.48 39.10 -54.00
CA PHE A 65 -34.93 39.20 -54.12
C PHE A 65 -35.39 38.65 -55.48
N GLY A 66 -36.56 38.02 -55.47
CA GLY A 66 -37.29 37.70 -56.68
C GLY A 66 -38.05 38.92 -57.22
N THR A 67 -39.25 38.66 -57.72
CA THR A 67 -40.21 39.69 -58.10
C THR A 67 -41.13 40.02 -56.93
N ASP A 68 -40.68 40.92 -56.05
CA ASP A 68 -41.38 41.24 -54.80
C ASP A 68 -42.27 42.49 -54.88
N SER A 69 -43.27 42.54 -53.99
CA SER A 69 -44.26 43.62 -53.94
C SER A 69 -43.86 44.70 -52.94
N VAL A 70 -43.78 45.94 -53.40
CA VAL A 70 -43.49 47.11 -52.56
C VAL A 70 -44.77 47.92 -52.33
N GLY A 71 -45.01 48.34 -51.09
CA GLY A 71 -46.16 49.12 -50.68
C GLY A 71 -45.76 50.46 -50.05
N VAL A 72 -46.37 51.55 -50.49
CA VAL A 72 -46.16 52.89 -49.91
C VAL A 72 -47.28 53.20 -48.93
N VAL A 73 -46.96 53.53 -47.68
CA VAL A 73 -47.94 53.82 -46.62
C VAL A 73 -48.21 55.32 -46.55
N ILE A 74 -49.43 55.70 -46.89
CA ILE A 74 -49.88 57.08 -46.98
C ILE A 74 -50.73 57.47 -45.77
N GLU A 75 -50.65 58.72 -45.32
CA GLU A 75 -51.49 59.29 -44.25
C GLU A 75 -52.09 60.63 -44.69
N ASN A 76 -53.40 60.78 -44.57
CA ASN A 76 -54.03 62.10 -44.72
C ASN A 76 -53.87 62.87 -43.41
N VAL A 77 -52.88 63.76 -43.35
CA VAL A 77 -52.63 64.62 -42.18
C VAL A 77 -53.42 65.94 -42.23
N GLY A 78 -54.01 66.26 -43.39
CA GLY A 78 -54.96 67.34 -43.57
C GLY A 78 -56.31 67.13 -42.85
N SER A 79 -57.17 68.14 -42.92
CA SER A 79 -58.49 68.12 -42.26
C SER A 79 -59.68 67.88 -43.20
N ASP A 80 -59.49 68.02 -44.52
CA ASP A 80 -60.41 67.58 -45.56
C ASP A 80 -60.15 66.09 -45.91
N THR A 81 -60.99 65.53 -46.78
CA THR A 81 -60.92 64.11 -47.18
C THR A 81 -60.22 63.97 -48.54
N ALA A 82 -59.05 63.37 -48.56
CA ALA A 82 -58.29 63.12 -49.77
C ALA A 82 -58.81 61.90 -50.56
N ASN A 83 -58.77 61.98 -51.89
CA ASN A 83 -59.09 60.90 -52.83
C ASN A 83 -58.56 61.26 -54.22
N ASN A 84 -58.35 60.26 -55.08
CA ASN A 84 -57.96 60.43 -56.49
C ASN A 84 -56.65 61.24 -56.67
N PHE A 85 -55.61 60.83 -55.96
CA PHE A 85 -54.24 61.33 -56.10
C PHE A 85 -53.30 60.20 -56.54
N GLN A 86 -52.08 60.54 -56.95
CA GLN A 86 -51.07 59.57 -57.37
C GLN A 86 -50.10 59.27 -56.22
N VAL A 87 -49.73 58.00 -56.09
CA VAL A 87 -48.68 57.50 -55.21
C VAL A 87 -47.62 56.89 -56.11
N PHE A 88 -46.37 57.29 -55.93
CA PHE A 88 -45.22 56.90 -56.73
C PHE A 88 -44.23 56.10 -55.88
N LEU A 89 -43.48 55.23 -56.54
CA LEU A 89 -42.29 54.58 -56.00
C LEU A 89 -41.16 54.72 -57.01
N ASN A 90 -40.10 55.43 -56.64
CA ASN A 90 -38.81 55.34 -57.33
C ASN A 90 -37.95 54.31 -56.61
N VAL A 91 -37.30 53.42 -57.36
CA VAL A 91 -36.23 52.58 -56.83
C VAL A 91 -34.94 52.89 -57.56
N ASN A 92 -33.90 53.21 -56.80
CA ASN A 92 -32.54 53.33 -57.31
C ASN A 92 -31.79 52.01 -57.04
N ASP A 93 -31.00 51.58 -58.02
CA ASP A 93 -30.07 50.46 -57.87
C ASP A 93 -28.78 50.89 -57.12
N PRO A 94 -27.88 49.93 -56.83
CA PRO A 94 -26.60 50.22 -56.16
C PRO A 94 -25.65 51.15 -56.94
N ASP A 95 -25.84 51.30 -58.26
CA ASP A 95 -25.10 52.27 -59.09
C ASP A 95 -25.76 53.67 -59.06
N ALA A 96 -26.77 53.88 -58.20
CA ALA A 96 -27.63 55.04 -58.11
C ALA A 96 -28.37 55.39 -59.43
N ALA A 97 -28.57 54.40 -60.30
CA ALA A 97 -29.43 54.52 -61.46
C ALA A 97 -30.88 54.18 -61.08
N LEU A 98 -31.83 54.96 -61.60
CA LEU A 98 -33.25 54.70 -61.42
C LEU A 98 -33.64 53.41 -62.16
N LEU A 99 -33.85 52.34 -61.39
CA LEU A 99 -34.26 51.02 -61.87
C LEU A 99 -35.68 51.05 -62.46
N GLY A 100 -36.56 51.77 -61.76
CA GLY A 100 -37.97 51.92 -62.10
C GLY A 100 -38.59 53.12 -61.37
N SER A 101 -39.64 53.65 -61.97
CA SER A 101 -40.50 54.68 -61.38
C SER A 101 -41.92 54.25 -61.63
N GLU A 102 -42.52 53.60 -60.63
CA GLU A 102 -43.87 53.10 -60.69
C GLU A 102 -44.84 54.10 -60.06
N PHE A 103 -46.10 54.05 -60.46
CA PHE A 103 -47.14 54.84 -59.82
C PHE A 103 -48.49 54.14 -59.84
N GLU A 104 -49.24 54.33 -58.75
CA GLU A 104 -50.61 53.89 -58.60
C GLU A 104 -51.53 55.09 -58.35
N THR A 105 -52.79 54.97 -58.75
CA THR A 105 -53.81 56.00 -58.46
C THR A 105 -54.63 55.59 -57.25
N TYR A 106 -54.43 56.28 -56.13
CA TYR A 106 -55.24 56.07 -54.94
C TYR A 106 -56.67 56.56 -55.18
N SER A 107 -57.58 55.61 -55.42
CA SER A 107 -58.95 55.89 -55.88
C SER A 107 -60.03 55.70 -54.79
N ASP A 108 -59.64 55.29 -53.59
CA ASP A 108 -60.52 55.26 -52.41
C ASP A 108 -60.47 56.60 -51.64
N THR A 109 -61.11 56.62 -50.46
CA THR A 109 -61.40 57.81 -49.67
C THR A 109 -60.58 57.82 -48.37
N LEU A 110 -59.48 58.57 -48.34
CA LEU A 110 -58.61 58.68 -47.16
C LEU A 110 -59.14 59.79 -46.23
N LEU A 111 -59.75 59.40 -45.11
CA LEU A 111 -60.26 60.33 -44.10
C LEU A 111 -59.11 61.02 -43.34
N ALA A 112 -59.35 62.22 -42.82
CA ALA A 112 -58.39 62.94 -41.98
C ALA A 112 -57.91 62.08 -40.79
N GLY A 113 -56.59 61.92 -40.65
CA GLY A 113 -55.91 61.07 -39.67
C GLY A 113 -56.00 59.57 -39.94
N ALA A 114 -56.34 59.14 -41.16
CA ALA A 114 -56.32 57.74 -41.57
C ALA A 114 -55.06 57.41 -42.40
N LYS A 115 -54.56 56.19 -42.22
CA LYS A 115 -53.50 55.58 -43.04
C LYS A 115 -54.05 54.50 -43.96
N ASP A 116 -53.39 54.29 -45.10
CA ASP A 116 -53.61 53.14 -45.98
C ASP A 116 -52.29 52.73 -46.68
N THR A 117 -52.24 51.54 -47.29
CA THR A 117 -51.05 51.03 -47.99
C THR A 117 -51.34 50.81 -49.47
N VAL A 118 -50.57 51.46 -50.34
CA VAL A 118 -50.69 51.35 -51.80
C VAL A 118 -49.59 50.44 -52.33
N TRP A 119 -49.97 49.21 -52.68
CA TRP A 119 -49.08 48.21 -53.28
C TRP A 119 -48.91 48.46 -54.78
N MET A 120 -47.66 48.55 -55.23
CA MET A 120 -47.32 48.70 -56.65
C MET A 120 -47.62 47.39 -57.39
N THR A 121 -48.29 47.46 -58.55
CA THR A 121 -48.74 46.25 -59.27
C THR A 121 -47.74 45.67 -60.26
N ASP A 122 -46.76 46.46 -60.72
CA ASP A 122 -45.69 45.99 -61.60
C ASP A 122 -44.51 45.42 -60.79
N ALA A 123 -43.99 44.29 -61.28
CA ALA A 123 -42.94 43.52 -60.63
C ALA A 123 -41.56 44.16 -60.82
N LEU A 124 -40.93 44.55 -59.72
CA LEU A 124 -39.53 45.00 -59.68
C LEU A 124 -38.61 43.79 -59.45
N SER A 125 -37.35 43.89 -59.91
CA SER A 125 -36.36 42.80 -59.88
C SER A 125 -35.07 43.31 -59.27
N PHE A 126 -34.67 42.76 -58.11
CA PHE A 126 -33.53 43.26 -57.33
C PHE A 126 -32.37 42.25 -57.34
N THR A 127 -31.94 41.87 -58.55
CA THR A 127 -30.95 40.81 -58.82
C THR A 127 -29.49 41.27 -58.77
N SER A 128 -29.22 42.56 -58.52
CA SER A 128 -27.87 43.09 -58.38
C SER A 128 -27.49 43.13 -56.91
N VAL A 129 -26.24 42.84 -56.57
CA VAL A 129 -25.72 42.96 -55.20
C VAL A 129 -25.50 44.44 -54.86
N GLY A 130 -25.90 44.88 -53.67
CA GLY A 130 -25.70 46.26 -53.20
C GLY A 130 -26.89 46.86 -52.43
N GLU A 131 -26.80 48.14 -52.10
CA GLU A 131 -27.89 48.89 -51.46
C GLU A 131 -28.89 49.42 -52.50
N TYR A 132 -30.18 49.19 -52.25
CA TYR A 132 -31.29 49.73 -53.02
C TYR A 132 -31.99 50.83 -52.22
N THR A 133 -32.15 52.02 -52.80
CA THR A 133 -32.93 53.10 -52.20
C THR A 133 -34.34 53.12 -52.77
N PHE A 134 -35.34 52.96 -51.90
CA PHE A 134 -36.75 53.08 -52.22
C PHE A 134 -37.23 54.47 -51.79
N VAL A 135 -37.81 55.24 -52.69
CA VAL A 135 -38.38 56.56 -52.41
C VAL A 135 -39.85 56.55 -52.80
N GLY A 136 -40.71 56.43 -51.80
CA GLY A 136 -42.16 56.52 -51.95
C GLY A 136 -42.58 57.98 -51.84
N PHE A 137 -43.37 58.49 -52.77
CA PHE A 137 -43.88 59.86 -52.69
C PHE A 137 -45.28 60.01 -53.27
N VAL A 138 -46.01 61.03 -52.85
CA VAL A 138 -47.37 61.32 -53.33
C VAL A 138 -47.41 62.65 -54.08
N THR A 139 -48.45 62.83 -54.90
CA THR A 139 -48.79 64.14 -55.45
C THR A 139 -50.29 64.39 -55.33
N LEU A 140 -50.68 65.25 -54.41
CA LEU A 140 -52.05 65.74 -54.24
C LEU A 140 -52.21 67.13 -54.85
N ASP A 141 -53.26 67.32 -55.65
CA ASP A 141 -53.52 68.58 -56.35
C ASP A 141 -53.96 69.65 -55.33
N GLY A 142 -53.06 70.60 -55.04
CA GLY A 142 -53.27 71.60 -54.00
C GLY A 142 -52.88 71.13 -52.60
N ASP A 143 -51.88 70.25 -52.48
CA ASP A 143 -51.25 69.96 -51.19
C ASP A 143 -50.70 71.23 -50.51
N GLU A 144 -50.70 71.22 -49.18
CA GLU A 144 -50.33 72.32 -48.30
C GLU A 144 -49.10 72.00 -47.41
N ASP A 145 -48.51 70.78 -47.45
CA ASP A 145 -47.21 70.47 -46.83
C ASP A 145 -46.30 69.48 -47.60
N ASN A 146 -45.64 69.99 -48.65
CA ASN A 146 -44.67 69.21 -49.43
C ASN A 146 -43.45 68.66 -48.65
N ALA A 147 -43.33 68.89 -47.34
CA ALA A 147 -42.29 68.29 -46.50
C ALA A 147 -42.60 66.86 -46.06
N ASN A 148 -43.86 66.41 -46.16
CA ASN A 148 -44.27 65.03 -45.85
C ASN A 148 -44.59 64.19 -47.10
N ASP A 149 -44.60 64.82 -48.29
CA ASP A 149 -44.92 64.20 -49.60
C ASP A 149 -44.10 62.94 -49.90
N SER A 150 -42.93 62.76 -49.28
CA SER A 150 -41.97 61.70 -49.61
C SER A 150 -41.31 61.08 -48.37
N GLU A 151 -41.15 59.76 -48.40
CA GLU A 151 -40.32 59.00 -47.46
C GLU A 151 -39.27 58.19 -48.24
N SER A 152 -38.19 57.76 -47.58
CA SER A 152 -37.19 56.88 -48.18
C SER A 152 -36.65 55.84 -47.22
N THR A 153 -36.50 54.61 -47.70
CA THR A 153 -35.86 53.49 -46.98
C THR A 153 -34.81 52.84 -47.87
N THR A 154 -33.81 52.19 -47.27
CA THR A 154 -32.83 51.37 -48.01
C THR A 154 -32.95 49.90 -47.61
N LYS A 155 -32.66 48.99 -48.55
CA LYS A 155 -32.46 47.57 -48.25
C LYS A 155 -31.20 47.07 -48.94
N LEU A 156 -30.54 46.14 -48.26
CA LEU A 156 -29.25 45.59 -48.64
C LEU A 156 -29.45 44.23 -49.33
N VAL A 157 -28.97 44.07 -50.55
CA VAL A 157 -28.93 42.77 -51.26
C VAL A 157 -27.52 42.21 -51.20
N LEU A 158 -27.37 41.04 -50.59
CA LEU A 158 -26.07 40.39 -50.40
C LEU A 158 -25.65 39.56 -51.61
N SER A 159 -24.33 39.41 -51.79
CA SER A 159 -23.79 38.36 -52.67
C SER A 159 -23.98 36.98 -52.03
N ASN A 160 -24.04 35.92 -52.85
CA ASN A 160 -24.25 34.54 -52.41
C ASN A 160 -23.17 33.63 -52.97
N TYR A 161 -22.54 32.79 -52.14
CA TYR A 161 -21.58 31.78 -52.58
C TYR A 161 -22.29 30.56 -53.16
N SER A 162 -21.84 30.03 -54.30
CA SER A 162 -22.60 29.03 -55.07
C SER A 162 -21.75 27.94 -55.74
N ASP A 163 -20.48 27.79 -55.34
CA ASP A 163 -19.59 26.77 -55.93
C ASP A 163 -19.69 25.39 -55.21
N GLY A 164 -20.46 25.31 -54.11
CA GLY A 164 -20.74 24.08 -53.35
C GLY A 164 -19.75 23.78 -52.23
N LEU A 165 -19.84 22.58 -51.64
CA LEU A 165 -18.94 22.11 -50.59
C LEU A 165 -17.84 21.17 -51.12
N PRO A 166 -16.66 21.10 -50.48
CA PRO A 166 -16.25 21.86 -49.29
C PRO A 166 -15.90 23.32 -49.61
N TYR A 167 -16.21 24.20 -48.67
CA TYR A 167 -15.85 25.60 -48.64
C TYR A 167 -14.76 25.84 -47.59
N PHE A 168 -13.81 26.75 -47.87
CA PHE A 168 -12.74 27.13 -46.93
C PHE A 168 -12.32 28.59 -47.15
N GLN A 169 -12.05 29.32 -46.05
CA GLN A 169 -11.72 30.75 -46.09
C GLN A 169 -10.77 31.18 -44.96
N ASP A 170 -9.52 31.48 -45.32
CA ASP A 170 -8.41 31.96 -44.47
C ASP A 170 -8.26 33.50 -44.44
N PHE A 171 -9.05 34.21 -45.23
CA PHE A 171 -9.03 35.69 -45.40
C PHE A 171 -7.72 36.29 -45.95
N GLU A 172 -6.68 35.48 -46.22
CA GLU A 172 -5.35 35.89 -46.72
C GLU A 172 -5.38 36.59 -48.09
N VAL A 173 -6.46 36.43 -48.85
CA VAL A 173 -6.64 37.05 -50.18
C VAL A 173 -7.13 38.50 -50.15
N ILE A 174 -7.46 39.05 -48.97
CA ILE A 174 -8.04 40.39 -48.83
C ILE A 174 -6.96 41.48 -48.89
N THR A 175 -7.21 42.52 -49.68
CA THR A 175 -6.31 43.70 -49.77
C THR A 175 -6.84 44.95 -49.07
N THR A 176 -8.08 44.93 -48.57
CA THR A 176 -8.71 46.03 -47.84
C THR A 176 -8.48 45.86 -46.34
N THR A 177 -7.88 46.85 -45.68
CA THR A 177 -7.49 46.73 -44.26
C THR A 177 -8.66 46.83 -43.29
N SER A 178 -9.70 47.60 -43.61
CA SER A 178 -10.89 47.75 -42.77
C SER A 178 -12.11 48.30 -43.53
N PHE A 179 -13.30 48.00 -43.00
CA PHE A 179 -14.61 48.48 -43.40
C PHE A 179 -15.29 49.13 -42.19
N THR A 180 -15.92 50.28 -42.37
CA THR A 180 -16.59 51.05 -41.28
C THR A 180 -18.02 51.49 -41.64
N GLU A 181 -18.55 50.93 -42.72
CA GLU A 181 -19.87 51.19 -43.32
C GLU A 181 -20.42 49.83 -43.80
N ASN A 182 -21.74 49.67 -43.83
CA ASN A 182 -22.41 48.46 -44.32
C ASN A 182 -21.88 48.08 -45.72
N THR A 183 -21.43 46.84 -45.89
CA THR A 183 -20.75 46.38 -47.12
C THR A 183 -21.35 45.07 -47.61
N THR A 184 -21.85 45.03 -48.85
CA THR A 184 -22.61 43.90 -49.43
C THR A 184 -21.78 42.78 -50.04
N ALA A 185 -20.51 43.07 -50.31
CA ALA A 185 -19.51 42.16 -50.84
C ALA A 185 -18.13 42.62 -50.37
N LEU A 186 -17.38 41.79 -49.64
CA LEU A 186 -16.05 42.11 -49.13
C LEU A 186 -14.95 42.00 -50.20
N GLY A 187 -15.19 42.60 -51.37
CA GLY A 187 -14.32 42.56 -52.56
C GLY A 187 -14.74 41.52 -53.59
N GLU A 188 -14.10 41.56 -54.78
CA GLU A 188 -14.39 40.62 -55.89
C GLU A 188 -14.01 39.16 -55.57
N THR A 189 -13.23 38.92 -54.51
CA THR A 189 -12.70 37.60 -54.12
C THR A 189 -13.47 36.92 -52.99
N LEU A 190 -14.29 37.64 -52.22
CA LEU A 190 -15.07 37.11 -51.10
C LEU A 190 -16.56 37.06 -51.43
N GLN A 191 -16.91 36.20 -52.38
CA GLN A 191 -18.31 35.92 -52.71
C GLN A 191 -19.04 35.34 -51.50
N GLY A 192 -20.26 35.82 -51.23
CA GLY A 192 -21.08 35.41 -50.09
C GLY A 192 -20.92 36.29 -48.84
N TRP A 193 -19.78 36.99 -48.68
CA TRP A 193 -19.50 37.73 -47.45
C TRP A 193 -19.95 39.19 -47.47
N ALA A 194 -20.59 39.61 -46.38
CA ALA A 194 -21.04 40.96 -46.12
C ALA A 194 -20.73 41.39 -44.68
N TYR A 195 -20.66 42.70 -44.46
CA TYR A 195 -20.48 43.32 -43.15
C TYR A 195 -21.66 44.25 -42.86
N VAL A 196 -22.26 44.12 -41.68
CA VAL A 196 -23.40 44.94 -41.24
C VAL A 196 -23.20 45.45 -39.81
N GLN A 197 -23.71 46.66 -39.51
CA GLN A 197 -23.54 47.34 -38.22
C GLN A 197 -24.79 48.13 -37.80
N SER A 198 -25.02 48.27 -36.48
CA SER A 198 -26.12 49.06 -35.90
C SER A 198 -25.92 50.57 -36.09
N VAL A 199 -24.67 51.04 -36.02
CA VAL A 199 -24.29 52.45 -36.12
C VAL A 199 -23.02 52.65 -36.94
N ASP A 200 -22.92 53.81 -37.57
CA ASP A 200 -21.75 54.21 -38.35
C ASP A 200 -20.49 54.34 -37.49
N GLY A 201 -19.42 53.65 -37.89
CA GLY A 201 -18.11 53.74 -37.27
C GLY A 201 -17.67 52.53 -36.45
N LEU A 202 -18.55 51.53 -36.25
CA LEU A 202 -18.12 50.16 -35.93
C LEU A 202 -17.19 49.64 -37.04
N ARG A 203 -16.37 48.61 -36.77
CA ARG A 203 -15.33 48.20 -37.73
C ARG A 203 -15.16 46.69 -37.88
N LEU A 204 -15.19 46.23 -39.12
CA LEU A 204 -14.54 44.99 -39.55
C LEU A 204 -13.13 45.30 -40.06
N ARG A 205 -12.12 44.54 -39.65
CA ARG A 205 -10.72 44.76 -40.06
C ARG A 205 -9.96 43.46 -40.28
N PHE A 206 -8.89 43.60 -41.05
CA PHE A 206 -8.02 42.52 -41.53
C PHE A 206 -6.53 42.78 -41.27
N ASP A 207 -6.20 43.89 -40.61
CA ASP A 207 -4.83 44.41 -40.43
C ASP A 207 -4.33 44.35 -38.96
N ILE A 208 -4.91 43.46 -38.14
CA ILE A 208 -4.65 43.44 -36.70
C ILE A 208 -3.34 42.70 -36.36
N THR A 209 -2.34 43.45 -35.91
CA THR A 209 -1.02 42.86 -35.65
C THR A 209 -1.00 42.00 -34.38
N ASN A 210 -0.48 40.77 -34.50
CA ASN A 210 -0.36 39.75 -33.44
C ASN A 210 -1.68 39.06 -33.01
N ILE A 211 -2.73 39.15 -33.84
CA ILE A 211 -4.00 38.43 -33.65
C ILE A 211 -4.39 37.66 -34.93
N ASN A 212 -3.42 36.97 -35.51
CA ASN A 212 -3.62 35.99 -36.58
C ASN A 212 -3.43 34.59 -35.99
N ASP A 213 -3.99 33.56 -36.61
CA ASP A 213 -3.86 32.17 -36.16
C ASP A 213 -2.68 31.50 -36.89
N ASN A 214 -3.00 30.89 -38.03
CA ASN A 214 -2.09 30.79 -39.16
C ASN A 214 -2.14 32.13 -39.97
N GLY A 215 -1.22 32.32 -40.92
CA GLY A 215 -1.29 33.44 -41.88
C GLY A 215 -0.90 34.85 -41.40
N GLU A 216 -1.15 35.84 -42.26
CA GLU A 216 -0.94 37.28 -42.04
C GLU A 216 -2.25 38.05 -41.77
N VAL A 217 -3.43 37.45 -41.90
CA VAL A 217 -4.76 38.09 -41.84
C VAL A 217 -5.76 37.29 -40.99
N ALA A 218 -6.70 37.96 -40.32
CA ALA A 218 -7.91 37.37 -39.74
C ALA A 218 -9.07 38.38 -39.76
N ALA A 219 -10.31 37.91 -39.86
CA ALA A 219 -11.50 38.76 -39.87
C ALA A 219 -11.86 39.21 -38.46
N THR A 220 -11.63 40.47 -38.11
CA THR A 220 -11.84 40.98 -36.74
C THR A 220 -12.95 42.02 -36.68
N LEU A 221 -13.93 41.78 -35.81
CA LEU A 221 -14.99 42.71 -35.43
C LEU A 221 -14.54 43.47 -34.17
N ASP A 222 -14.42 44.80 -34.24
CA ASP A 222 -14.11 45.65 -33.07
C ASP A 222 -14.94 46.96 -33.00
N ASN A 223 -15.18 47.48 -31.79
CA ASN A 223 -15.94 48.71 -31.53
C ASN A 223 -15.03 49.92 -31.17
N PRO A 224 -14.58 50.72 -32.15
CA PRO A 224 -13.78 51.91 -31.88
C PRO A 224 -14.61 53.17 -31.53
N VAL A 225 -15.94 53.09 -31.48
CA VAL A 225 -16.83 54.25 -31.17
C VAL A 225 -17.37 54.25 -29.74
N GLY A 226 -17.57 53.06 -29.16
CA GLY A 226 -17.94 52.83 -27.77
C GLY A 226 -19.43 52.93 -27.47
N GLY A 227 -19.84 52.30 -26.37
CA GLY A 227 -21.23 52.03 -26.05
C GLY A 227 -21.72 50.75 -26.73
N THR A 228 -22.72 50.12 -26.12
CA THR A 228 -23.30 48.83 -26.53
C THR A 228 -23.92 48.92 -27.93
N GLU A 229 -23.22 48.40 -28.93
CA GLU A 229 -23.59 48.51 -30.35
C GLU A 229 -23.20 47.23 -31.11
N ASP A 230 -24.09 46.76 -31.98
CA ASP A 230 -24.00 45.44 -32.63
C ASP A 230 -23.37 45.53 -34.03
N HIS A 231 -22.50 44.60 -34.37
CA HIS A 231 -22.14 44.35 -35.77
C HIS A 231 -21.86 42.89 -36.06
N ALA A 232 -21.93 42.52 -37.35
CA ALA A 232 -21.73 41.15 -37.77
C ALA A 232 -21.08 41.03 -39.14
N LEU A 233 -20.32 39.94 -39.26
CA LEU A 233 -19.86 39.38 -40.52
C LEU A 233 -20.88 38.29 -40.93
N ILE A 234 -21.48 38.41 -42.12
CA ILE A 234 -22.51 37.51 -42.63
C ILE A 234 -21.97 36.79 -43.87
N PHE A 235 -22.05 35.45 -43.86
CA PHE A 235 -21.80 34.61 -45.02
C PHE A 235 -23.12 34.08 -45.58
N SER A 236 -23.42 34.36 -46.85
CA SER A 236 -24.55 33.80 -47.59
C SER A 236 -24.06 32.72 -48.55
N VAL A 237 -24.66 31.53 -48.49
CA VAL A 237 -24.29 30.36 -49.29
C VAL A 237 -25.52 29.61 -49.82
N ASP A 238 -25.44 29.18 -51.08
CA ASP A 238 -26.38 28.26 -51.70
C ASP A 238 -26.08 26.82 -51.25
N LEU A 239 -26.95 26.29 -50.38
CA LEU A 239 -26.94 24.90 -49.95
C LEU A 239 -28.17 24.14 -50.48
N SER A 240 -28.84 24.63 -51.54
CA SER A 240 -30.05 24.01 -52.11
C SER A 240 -29.86 22.61 -52.73
N ALA A 241 -28.60 22.17 -52.84
CA ALA A 241 -28.23 20.83 -53.31
C ALA A 241 -28.19 19.76 -52.20
N TYR A 242 -28.31 20.17 -50.93
CA TYR A 242 -28.21 19.33 -49.74
C TYR A 242 -29.53 19.34 -48.96
N ASP A 243 -29.79 18.32 -48.13
CA ASP A 243 -30.93 18.30 -47.22
C ASP A 243 -30.59 17.80 -45.81
N THR A 244 -31.30 18.30 -44.78
CA THR A 244 -31.03 17.98 -43.36
C THR A 244 -31.37 16.54 -42.94
N THR A 245 -31.74 15.66 -43.88
CA THR A 245 -32.03 14.24 -43.63
C THR A 245 -30.99 13.29 -44.22
N ASN A 246 -30.20 13.73 -45.21
CA ASN A 246 -29.19 12.91 -45.89
C ASN A 246 -27.79 13.54 -45.88
N ASP A 247 -27.67 14.85 -45.62
CA ASP A 247 -26.40 15.58 -45.63
C ASP A 247 -26.13 16.22 -44.27
N ASN A 248 -25.05 15.79 -43.59
CA ASN A 248 -24.53 16.51 -42.42
C ASN A 248 -23.52 17.57 -42.88
N ILE A 249 -23.86 18.84 -42.76
CA ILE A 249 -22.93 19.95 -43.02
C ILE A 249 -22.36 20.46 -41.69
N VAL A 250 -21.05 20.32 -41.54
CA VAL A 250 -20.29 20.86 -40.41
C VAL A 250 -19.79 22.26 -40.76
N LEU A 251 -19.97 23.20 -39.83
CA LEU A 251 -19.27 24.48 -39.79
C LEU A 251 -18.11 24.37 -38.82
N GLU A 252 -16.89 24.56 -39.32
CA GLU A 252 -15.71 24.72 -38.48
C GLU A 252 -15.09 26.11 -38.72
N PHE A 253 -14.59 26.74 -37.66
CA PHE A 253 -13.85 27.99 -37.75
C PHE A 253 -12.93 28.14 -36.54
N ASN A 254 -11.80 28.83 -36.73
CA ASN A 254 -10.99 29.31 -35.63
C ASN A 254 -11.55 30.66 -35.15
N ALA A 255 -11.70 30.82 -33.84
CA ALA A 255 -12.13 32.06 -33.20
C ALA A 255 -11.22 32.46 -32.04
N ARG A 256 -11.08 33.78 -31.83
CA ARG A 256 -10.34 34.36 -30.72
C ARG A 256 -11.01 35.61 -30.21
N ARG A 257 -11.58 35.50 -29.00
CA ARG A 257 -11.96 36.65 -28.18
C ARG A 257 -10.70 37.32 -27.65
N HIS A 258 -10.62 38.65 -27.68
CA HIS A 258 -9.43 39.34 -27.19
C HIS A 258 -9.76 40.55 -26.32
N ASN A 259 -9.91 40.34 -25.01
CA ASN A 259 -10.30 41.36 -24.01
C ASN A 259 -11.76 41.84 -24.12
N ASP A 260 -12.54 41.03 -24.83
CA ASP A 260 -13.96 41.13 -25.18
C ASP A 260 -14.89 40.99 -23.97
N GLY A 261 -16.01 41.72 -23.99
CA GLY A 261 -17.11 41.60 -23.00
C GLY A 261 -17.89 40.29 -23.19
N ASP A 262 -18.62 39.83 -22.17
CA ASP A 262 -19.54 38.68 -22.31
C ASP A 262 -20.94 39.23 -22.66
N ASP A 263 -21.15 39.62 -23.92
CA ASP A 263 -22.35 40.32 -24.36
C ASP A 263 -23.33 39.41 -25.14
N ALA A 264 -24.53 39.92 -25.41
CA ALA A 264 -25.66 39.11 -25.85
C ALA A 264 -25.58 38.73 -27.33
N ASN A 265 -24.92 39.55 -28.15
CA ASN A 265 -24.69 39.29 -29.56
C ASN A 265 -23.30 38.70 -29.89
N ASP A 266 -22.50 38.29 -28.91
CA ASP A 266 -21.27 37.51 -29.15
C ASP A 266 -21.63 36.05 -29.40
N ARG A 267 -22.26 35.78 -30.55
CA ARG A 267 -22.73 34.44 -30.95
C ARG A 267 -22.45 34.19 -32.42
N VAL A 268 -22.54 32.91 -32.80
CA VAL A 268 -22.77 32.53 -34.20
C VAL A 268 -24.22 32.09 -34.36
N TRP A 269 -24.90 32.62 -35.37
CA TRP A 269 -26.26 32.23 -35.73
C TRP A 269 -26.34 31.72 -37.17
N PHE A 270 -27.41 31.01 -37.42
CA PHE A 270 -27.77 30.45 -38.71
C PHE A 270 -29.21 30.81 -39.09
N ARG A 271 -29.50 30.93 -40.39
CA ARG A 271 -30.88 30.91 -40.90
C ARG A 271 -30.92 30.37 -42.33
N THR A 272 -32.03 29.72 -42.69
CA THR A 272 -32.22 29.12 -44.03
C THR A 272 -32.78 30.10 -45.06
N HIS A 273 -33.36 31.23 -44.62
CA HIS A 273 -33.88 32.28 -45.49
C HIS A 273 -33.72 33.67 -44.82
N PRO A 274 -33.53 34.76 -45.57
CA PRO A 274 -33.46 36.13 -45.06
C PRO A 274 -34.68 36.59 -44.25
N ASP A 275 -35.84 35.99 -44.49
CA ASP A 275 -37.10 36.26 -43.76
C ASP A 275 -37.31 35.31 -42.56
N SER A 276 -36.41 34.34 -42.36
CA SER A 276 -36.42 33.46 -41.19
C SER A 276 -35.73 34.13 -40.00
N ALA A 277 -36.18 33.76 -38.79
CA ALA A 277 -35.50 34.14 -37.57
C ALA A 277 -34.08 33.53 -37.53
N TRP A 278 -33.15 34.24 -36.91
CA TRP A 278 -31.83 33.70 -36.58
C TRP A 278 -31.95 32.63 -35.49
N VAL A 279 -31.35 31.47 -35.74
CA VAL A 279 -31.18 30.37 -34.79
C VAL A 279 -29.75 30.46 -34.25
N GLU A 280 -29.58 30.49 -32.93
CA GLU A 280 -28.24 30.48 -32.31
C GLU A 280 -27.63 29.08 -32.48
N ILE A 281 -26.41 29.01 -32.99
CA ILE A 281 -25.69 27.74 -33.22
C ILE A 281 -24.40 27.61 -32.41
N PHE A 282 -23.83 28.73 -31.93
CA PHE A 282 -22.69 28.70 -31.02
C PHE A 282 -22.62 29.94 -30.11
N ASP A 283 -22.26 29.74 -28.84
CA ASP A 283 -22.02 30.80 -27.88
C ASP A 283 -20.53 31.19 -27.84
N LEU A 284 -20.16 32.33 -28.44
CA LEU A 284 -18.76 32.75 -28.47
C LEU A 284 -18.27 33.10 -27.05
N THR A 285 -19.13 33.55 -26.12
CA THR A 285 -18.71 33.88 -24.75
C THR A 285 -18.20 32.66 -23.97
N SER A 286 -18.51 31.44 -24.43
CA SER A 286 -17.93 30.19 -23.90
C SER A 286 -16.43 30.04 -24.18
N LEU A 287 -15.88 30.79 -25.14
CA LEU A 287 -14.47 30.75 -25.53
C LEU A 287 -13.57 31.47 -24.51
N GLY A 288 -12.38 30.91 -24.35
CA GLY A 288 -11.28 31.43 -23.54
C GLY A 288 -10.70 32.73 -24.12
N GLN A 289 -10.46 33.68 -23.23
CA GLN A 289 -9.93 34.99 -23.57
C GLN A 289 -8.47 34.95 -24.06
N ASN A 290 -8.21 35.71 -25.12
CA ASN A 290 -6.91 35.96 -25.73
C ASN A 290 -6.19 34.74 -26.34
N SER A 291 -6.87 33.61 -26.57
CA SER A 291 -6.37 32.42 -27.27
C SER A 291 -7.22 32.08 -28.50
N TRP A 292 -6.61 31.56 -29.56
CA TRP A 292 -7.34 30.91 -30.64
C TRP A 292 -7.89 29.57 -30.18
N GLN A 293 -9.11 29.26 -30.61
CA GLN A 293 -9.77 27.98 -30.41
C GLN A 293 -10.54 27.62 -31.68
N THR A 294 -10.41 26.37 -32.09
CA THR A 294 -11.25 25.77 -33.14
C THR A 294 -12.64 25.50 -32.57
N VAL A 295 -13.66 25.90 -33.31
CA VAL A 295 -15.06 25.69 -33.00
C VAL A 295 -15.65 24.87 -34.14
N GLU A 296 -16.28 23.75 -33.81
CA GLU A 296 -16.97 22.88 -34.74
C GLU A 296 -18.47 22.82 -34.37
N VAL A 297 -19.34 22.93 -35.37
CA VAL A 297 -20.79 23.02 -35.20
C VAL A 297 -21.51 22.23 -36.29
N ASP A 298 -22.25 21.22 -35.89
CA ASP A 298 -23.16 20.48 -36.75
C ASP A 298 -24.40 21.34 -37.11
N LEU A 299 -24.48 21.77 -38.36
CA LEU A 299 -25.59 22.60 -38.84
C LEU A 299 -26.86 21.78 -39.08
N GLY A 300 -26.73 20.48 -39.34
CA GLY A 300 -27.85 19.56 -39.55
C GLY A 300 -28.69 19.44 -38.28
N VAL A 301 -28.03 19.24 -37.12
CA VAL A 301 -28.67 19.17 -35.80
C VAL A 301 -29.38 20.47 -35.45
N ALA A 302 -28.73 21.61 -35.64
CA ALA A 302 -29.32 22.92 -35.36
C ALA A 302 -30.63 23.12 -36.14
N LEU A 303 -30.67 22.68 -37.41
CA LEU A 303 -31.85 22.81 -38.27
C LEU A 303 -32.93 21.79 -38.02
N LEU A 304 -32.57 20.53 -37.77
CA LEU A 304 -33.52 19.46 -37.47
C LEU A 304 -34.32 19.77 -36.19
N ASN A 305 -33.68 20.36 -35.19
CA ASN A 305 -34.31 20.81 -33.95
C ASN A 305 -35.38 21.90 -34.16
N GLU A 306 -35.17 22.81 -35.11
CA GLU A 306 -36.12 23.87 -35.46
C GLU A 306 -37.10 23.45 -36.59
N GLY A 307 -36.94 22.25 -37.16
CA GLY A 307 -37.75 21.74 -38.27
C GLY A 307 -37.52 22.47 -39.59
N LEU A 308 -36.29 22.91 -39.82
CA LEU A 308 -35.82 23.64 -41.00
C LEU A 308 -34.97 22.75 -41.93
N ASP A 309 -34.74 23.22 -43.15
CA ASP A 309 -34.00 22.52 -44.20
C ASP A 309 -33.15 23.52 -45.00
N TYR A 310 -32.06 23.06 -45.62
CA TYR A 310 -31.11 23.93 -46.34
C TYR A 310 -31.77 24.64 -47.54
N SER A 311 -31.24 25.79 -47.97
CA SER A 311 -31.78 26.53 -49.12
C SER A 311 -30.72 27.29 -49.90
N GLU A 312 -31.11 27.85 -51.05
CA GLU A 312 -30.27 28.73 -51.87
C GLU A 312 -29.92 30.07 -51.19
N TYR A 313 -30.58 30.39 -50.08
CA TYR A 313 -30.41 31.62 -49.29
C TYR A 313 -29.94 31.36 -47.85
N THR A 314 -29.24 30.25 -47.59
CA THR A 314 -28.69 29.97 -46.27
C THR A 314 -27.70 31.07 -45.85
N GLN A 315 -27.77 31.49 -44.59
CA GLN A 315 -26.89 32.50 -44.03
C GLN A 315 -26.34 32.12 -42.66
N ILE A 316 -25.06 32.41 -42.45
CA ILE A 316 -24.32 32.30 -41.18
C ILE A 316 -23.93 33.70 -40.74
N ARG A 317 -24.19 34.05 -39.47
CA ARG A 317 -23.88 35.36 -38.87
C ARG A 317 -22.89 35.16 -37.74
N PHE A 318 -21.69 35.69 -37.90
CA PHE A 318 -20.70 35.85 -36.82
C PHE A 318 -20.89 37.26 -36.27
N GLY A 319 -21.42 37.41 -35.06
CA GLY A 319 -21.67 38.72 -34.45
C GLY A 319 -20.76 39.02 -33.26
N HIS A 320 -20.75 40.29 -32.90
CA HIS A 320 -20.07 40.85 -31.75
C HIS A 320 -20.85 42.11 -31.26
N GLU A 321 -20.90 42.33 -29.95
CA GLU A 321 -21.49 43.50 -29.28
C GLU A 321 -20.50 44.05 -28.27
N GLY A 322 -19.57 44.89 -28.73
CA GLY A 322 -18.60 45.53 -27.84
C GLY A 322 -19.21 46.74 -27.13
N ASP A 323 -18.93 46.94 -25.84
CA ASP A 323 -19.31 48.15 -25.10
C ASP A 323 -18.15 49.15 -24.88
N ASP A 324 -16.91 48.68 -25.01
CA ASP A 324 -15.67 49.39 -24.63
C ASP A 324 -14.85 49.91 -25.83
N VAL A 325 -14.01 50.93 -25.60
CA VAL A 325 -13.20 51.61 -26.65
C VAL A 325 -11.72 51.21 -26.55
N TYR A 326 -11.46 49.91 -26.59
CA TYR A 326 -10.10 49.37 -26.53
C TYR A 326 -9.58 48.99 -27.92
N ASN A 327 -8.35 49.41 -28.25
CA ASN A 327 -7.74 49.19 -29.59
C ASN A 327 -7.41 47.71 -29.92
N ASN A 328 -7.78 46.79 -29.04
CA ASN A 328 -7.39 45.38 -29.03
C ASN A 328 -8.47 44.58 -28.29
N ASP A 329 -9.73 44.90 -28.59
CA ASP A 329 -10.99 44.42 -28.02
C ASP A 329 -11.90 43.97 -29.16
N GLY A 330 -12.76 42.99 -28.90
CA GLY A 330 -13.60 42.29 -29.88
C GLY A 330 -13.16 40.86 -30.22
N ILE A 331 -13.63 40.37 -31.36
CA ILE A 331 -13.54 38.95 -31.76
C ILE A 331 -12.94 38.82 -33.17
N SER A 332 -11.90 37.98 -33.28
CA SER A 332 -11.30 37.56 -34.55
C SER A 332 -11.80 36.17 -34.97
N PHE A 333 -12.03 35.99 -36.27
CA PHE A 333 -12.37 34.72 -36.93
C PHE A 333 -11.37 34.40 -38.04
N ASN A 334 -11.03 33.12 -38.19
CA ASN A 334 -10.17 32.62 -39.26
C ASN A 334 -10.56 31.18 -39.67
N ASP A 335 -9.99 30.68 -40.77
CA ASP A 335 -10.14 29.31 -41.26
C ASP A 335 -11.61 28.83 -41.31
N VAL A 336 -12.53 29.69 -41.77
CA VAL A 336 -13.96 29.36 -41.80
C VAL A 336 -14.20 28.35 -42.92
N GLN A 337 -14.70 27.16 -42.56
CA GLN A 337 -14.99 26.09 -43.51
C GLN A 337 -16.38 25.47 -43.33
N LEU A 338 -16.92 24.99 -44.45
CA LEU A 338 -18.13 24.15 -44.49
C LEU A 338 -17.79 22.87 -45.25
N TYR A 339 -18.10 21.72 -44.69
CA TYR A 339 -17.87 20.42 -45.33
C TYR A 339 -18.95 19.41 -44.95
N LEU A 340 -19.04 18.32 -45.73
CA LEU A 340 -19.88 17.18 -45.35
C LEU A 340 -19.13 16.33 -44.33
N SER A 341 -19.78 16.02 -43.20
CA SER A 341 -19.18 15.18 -42.17
C SER A 341 -18.79 13.80 -42.74
N PRO A 342 -17.62 13.23 -42.37
CA PRO A 342 -17.30 11.84 -42.66
C PRO A 342 -18.31 10.86 -42.03
N THR A 343 -18.27 9.60 -42.46
CA THR A 343 -18.93 8.52 -41.70
C THR A 343 -18.01 8.11 -40.56
N ASP A 344 -18.60 7.92 -39.39
CA ASP A 344 -17.95 7.72 -38.10
C ASP A 344 -18.83 6.87 -37.15
N PHE A 345 -18.22 5.92 -36.45
CA PHE A 345 -18.77 5.04 -35.43
C PHE A 345 -17.84 4.96 -34.23
N GLU A 346 -18.42 4.99 -33.04
CA GLU A 346 -17.67 4.97 -31.79
C GLU A 346 -18.08 3.79 -30.92
N VAL A 347 -17.11 3.05 -30.38
CA VAL A 347 -17.34 2.18 -29.22
C VAL A 347 -17.28 3.05 -27.96
N THR A 348 -18.45 3.30 -27.40
CA THR A 348 -18.66 4.24 -26.28
C THR A 348 -18.49 3.61 -24.89
N ALA A 349 -18.60 2.27 -24.78
CA ALA A 349 -18.29 1.52 -23.57
C ALA A 349 -18.10 0.02 -23.85
N LEU A 350 -17.28 -0.62 -23.02
CA LEU A 350 -17.09 -2.07 -22.96
C LEU A 350 -17.40 -2.59 -21.55
N ASP A 351 -18.62 -3.09 -21.34
CA ASP A 351 -19.10 -3.55 -20.04
C ASP A 351 -18.91 -5.07 -19.85
N LEU A 352 -18.50 -5.46 -18.64
CA LEU A 352 -18.29 -6.85 -18.22
C LEU A 352 -19.27 -7.24 -17.11
N TYR A 353 -20.11 -8.25 -17.35
CA TYR A 353 -21.07 -8.76 -16.37
C TYR A 353 -20.75 -10.21 -15.99
N GLY A 354 -20.88 -10.52 -14.69
CA GLY A 354 -20.48 -11.80 -14.08
C GLY A 354 -19.28 -11.66 -13.13
N ALA A 355 -18.46 -10.63 -13.31
CA ALA A 355 -17.26 -10.31 -12.53
C ALA A 355 -17.56 -9.76 -11.11
N SER A 356 -18.42 -10.42 -10.33
CA SER A 356 -19.03 -9.84 -9.12
C SER A 356 -18.18 -9.88 -7.84
N GLU A 357 -17.05 -10.59 -7.84
CA GLU A 357 -16.04 -10.56 -6.78
C GLU A 357 -14.64 -10.52 -7.43
N VAL A 358 -13.65 -9.98 -6.72
CA VAL A 358 -12.24 -10.02 -7.15
C VAL A 358 -11.57 -11.26 -6.56
N GLY A 359 -10.55 -11.79 -7.23
CA GLY A 359 -9.84 -13.00 -6.78
C GLY A 359 -10.40 -14.32 -7.34
N PHE A 360 -11.07 -14.31 -8.50
CA PHE A 360 -11.45 -15.55 -9.16
C PHE A 360 -10.23 -16.28 -9.75
N PRO A 361 -10.07 -17.58 -9.47
CA PRO A 361 -8.96 -18.36 -10.00
C PRO A 361 -9.21 -18.81 -11.44
N ALA A 362 -8.10 -19.03 -12.15
CA ALA A 362 -8.06 -19.51 -13.53
C ALA A 362 -8.91 -20.80 -13.70
N GLY A 363 -9.89 -20.74 -14.59
CA GLY A 363 -10.83 -21.83 -14.88
C GLY A 363 -12.21 -21.73 -14.21
N VAL A 364 -12.41 -20.91 -13.17
CA VAL A 364 -13.76 -20.63 -12.60
C VAL A 364 -14.43 -19.46 -13.29
N PHE A 365 -13.63 -18.45 -13.65
CA PHE A 365 -14.15 -17.20 -14.17
C PHE A 365 -14.85 -17.45 -15.50
N ASP A 366 -16.18 -17.50 -15.48
CA ASP A 366 -17.04 -17.38 -16.64
C ASP A 366 -17.56 -15.94 -16.65
N VAL A 367 -17.08 -15.12 -17.58
CA VAL A 367 -17.77 -13.86 -17.91
C VAL A 367 -19.06 -14.24 -18.62
N ASP A 368 -20.17 -14.23 -17.87
CA ASP A 368 -21.52 -14.55 -18.37
C ASP A 368 -21.83 -13.77 -19.66
N THR A 369 -21.50 -12.47 -19.68
CA THR A 369 -21.66 -11.60 -20.86
C THR A 369 -20.66 -10.46 -20.92
N VAL A 370 -20.11 -10.23 -22.12
CA VAL A 370 -19.46 -8.96 -22.51
C VAL A 370 -20.45 -8.15 -23.32
N GLU A 371 -20.60 -6.86 -23.01
CA GLU A 371 -21.44 -5.94 -23.77
C GLU A 371 -20.60 -4.85 -24.43
N VAL A 372 -20.67 -4.76 -25.76
CA VAL A 372 -20.06 -3.68 -26.54
C VAL A 372 -21.15 -2.66 -26.85
N VAL A 373 -21.01 -1.44 -26.34
CA VAL A 373 -21.94 -0.32 -26.54
C VAL A 373 -21.36 0.63 -27.57
N PHE A 374 -22.08 0.86 -28.67
CA PHE A 374 -21.61 1.68 -29.78
C PHE A 374 -22.64 2.73 -30.21
N GLN A 375 -22.17 3.83 -30.80
CA GLN A 375 -22.98 4.94 -31.29
C GLN A 375 -22.69 5.22 -32.77
N ASN A 376 -23.75 5.56 -33.53
CA ASN A 376 -23.63 6.06 -34.89
C ASN A 376 -23.44 7.59 -34.87
N GLN A 377 -22.25 8.08 -35.23
CA GLN A 377 -22.00 9.52 -35.35
C GLN A 377 -22.43 10.07 -36.73
N ASN A 378 -22.82 9.21 -37.68
CA ASN A 378 -23.30 9.58 -39.01
C ASN A 378 -24.83 9.74 -39.09
N PHE A 379 -25.30 10.65 -39.94
CA PHE A 379 -26.72 10.85 -40.27
C PHE A 379 -27.33 9.68 -41.02
N ASP A 380 -26.56 9.02 -41.89
CA ASP A 380 -27.01 7.82 -42.58
C ASP A 380 -27.29 6.70 -41.58
N THR A 381 -28.49 6.13 -41.66
CA THR A 381 -28.91 5.01 -40.82
C THR A 381 -28.14 3.74 -41.17
N GLN A 382 -27.23 3.30 -40.30
CA GLN A 382 -26.45 2.08 -40.54
C GLN A 382 -27.16 0.82 -40.06
N SER A 383 -26.83 -0.29 -40.73
CA SER A 383 -27.29 -1.64 -40.40
C SER A 383 -26.41 -2.69 -41.08
N ASN A 384 -26.36 -3.91 -40.54
CA ASN A 384 -25.61 -5.05 -41.10
C ASN A 384 -24.07 -4.89 -41.07
N PHE A 385 -23.55 -4.16 -40.10
CA PHE A 385 -22.10 -4.08 -39.79
C PHE A 385 -21.67 -5.17 -38.79
N THR A 386 -20.37 -5.30 -38.57
CA THR A 386 -19.81 -6.30 -37.64
C THR A 386 -19.52 -5.64 -36.29
N VAL A 387 -19.84 -6.35 -35.21
CA VAL A 387 -19.33 -6.06 -33.86
C VAL A 387 -18.51 -7.27 -33.42
N ALA A 388 -17.36 -7.04 -32.82
CA ALA A 388 -16.43 -8.08 -32.38
C ALA A 388 -15.92 -7.80 -30.96
N ILE A 389 -15.44 -8.88 -30.32
CA ILE A 389 -14.60 -8.80 -29.14
C ILE A 389 -13.33 -9.63 -29.37
N SER A 390 -12.22 -9.17 -28.83
CA SER A 390 -10.93 -9.86 -28.84
C SER A 390 -10.40 -9.94 -27.41
N VAL A 391 -10.24 -11.17 -26.90
CA VAL A 391 -9.74 -11.43 -25.54
C VAL A 391 -8.28 -11.90 -25.64
N ILE A 392 -7.35 -11.13 -25.08
CA ILE A 392 -5.92 -11.43 -25.04
C ILE A 392 -5.57 -11.95 -23.65
N SER A 393 -4.99 -13.15 -23.59
CA SER A 393 -4.53 -13.78 -22.34
C SER A 393 -3.16 -13.28 -21.89
N PRO A 394 -2.75 -13.55 -20.63
CA PRO A 394 -1.42 -13.27 -20.12
C PRO A 394 -0.29 -13.82 -21.01
N SER A 395 -0.47 -15.01 -21.61
CA SER A 395 0.48 -15.58 -22.57
C SER A 395 0.51 -14.92 -23.95
N GLY A 396 -0.36 -13.93 -24.20
CA GLY A 396 -0.56 -13.29 -25.50
C GLY A 396 -1.41 -14.10 -26.47
N SER A 397 -2.12 -15.13 -26.00
CA SER A 397 -3.03 -15.93 -26.81
C SER A 397 -4.38 -15.21 -26.96
N THR A 398 -4.89 -15.11 -28.20
CA THR A 398 -6.12 -14.35 -28.51
C THR A 398 -7.33 -15.26 -28.74
N GLN A 399 -8.50 -14.88 -28.21
CA GLN A 399 -9.81 -15.44 -28.52
C GLN A 399 -10.70 -14.37 -29.16
N ASP A 400 -10.96 -14.50 -30.46
CA ASP A 400 -11.79 -13.55 -31.22
C ASP A 400 -13.21 -14.08 -31.43
N PHE A 401 -14.20 -13.21 -31.21
CA PHE A 401 -15.61 -13.49 -31.47
C PHE A 401 -16.24 -12.33 -32.23
N SER A 402 -17.14 -12.61 -33.18
CA SER A 402 -17.85 -11.55 -33.91
C SER A 402 -19.29 -11.92 -34.23
N GLN A 403 -20.13 -10.90 -34.31
CA GLN A 403 -21.56 -10.98 -34.59
C GLN A 403 -21.94 -9.86 -35.58
N THR A 404 -22.91 -10.11 -36.46
CA THR A 404 -23.45 -9.06 -37.35
C THR A 404 -24.58 -8.34 -36.63
N TYR A 405 -24.45 -7.03 -36.44
CA TYR A 405 -25.55 -6.20 -35.94
C TYR A 405 -26.61 -6.02 -37.03
N THR A 406 -27.79 -6.60 -36.83
CA THR A 406 -28.92 -6.54 -37.80
C THR A 406 -29.99 -5.51 -37.42
N GLY A 407 -29.73 -4.70 -36.39
CA GLY A 407 -30.57 -3.55 -36.06
C GLY A 407 -30.37 -2.41 -37.05
N SER A 408 -30.88 -1.24 -36.69
CA SER A 408 -30.91 -0.04 -37.52
C SER A 408 -30.62 1.13 -36.60
N LEU A 409 -29.46 1.76 -36.76
CA LEU A 409 -28.97 2.81 -35.87
C LEU A 409 -29.06 4.16 -36.60
N GLY A 410 -29.95 5.04 -36.15
CA GLY A 410 -30.01 6.42 -36.61
C GLY A 410 -28.90 7.29 -36.01
N TYR A 411 -28.84 8.54 -36.44
CA TYR A 411 -27.89 9.55 -35.92
C TYR A 411 -27.95 9.68 -34.39
N LEU A 412 -26.78 9.62 -33.74
CA LEU A 412 -26.57 9.64 -32.29
C LEU A 412 -27.35 8.56 -31.51
N GLU A 413 -27.98 7.59 -32.18
CA GLU A 413 -28.54 6.43 -31.51
C GLU A 413 -27.40 5.50 -31.10
N SER A 414 -27.48 4.98 -29.88
CA SER A 414 -26.60 3.93 -29.37
C SER A 414 -27.37 2.63 -29.22
N ASP A 415 -26.70 1.49 -29.42
CA ASP A 415 -27.23 0.16 -29.11
C ASP A 415 -26.09 -0.72 -28.61
N THR A 416 -26.43 -1.93 -28.18
CA THR A 416 -25.51 -2.84 -27.49
C THR A 416 -25.52 -4.22 -28.14
N VAL A 417 -24.35 -4.81 -28.33
CA VAL A 417 -24.23 -6.24 -28.67
C VAL A 417 -23.67 -7.00 -27.47
N THR A 418 -24.53 -7.81 -26.87
CA THR A 418 -24.18 -8.77 -25.83
C THR A 418 -23.56 -10.04 -26.46
N PHE A 419 -22.35 -10.39 -26.03
CA PHE A 419 -21.70 -11.67 -26.33
C PHE A 419 -21.96 -12.63 -25.17
N THR A 420 -22.65 -13.75 -25.46
CA THR A 420 -22.94 -14.84 -24.50
C THR A 420 -22.07 -16.07 -24.78
N ASN A 421 -20.86 -15.85 -25.29
CA ASN A 421 -19.93 -16.91 -25.63
C ASN A 421 -19.22 -17.36 -24.36
N SER A 422 -19.00 -18.67 -24.18
CA SER A 422 -18.20 -19.19 -23.07
C SER A 422 -16.75 -18.74 -23.23
N LEU A 423 -16.38 -17.63 -22.58
CA LEU A 423 -15.04 -17.09 -22.53
C LEU A 423 -14.24 -17.87 -21.48
N THR A 424 -13.19 -18.57 -21.89
CA THR A 424 -12.39 -19.37 -20.95
C THR A 424 -11.13 -18.60 -20.54
N PHE A 425 -10.97 -18.38 -19.24
CA PHE A 425 -9.82 -17.70 -18.63
C PHE A 425 -8.98 -18.73 -17.86
N SER A 426 -8.13 -19.45 -18.59
CA SER A 426 -7.41 -20.64 -18.10
C SER A 426 -5.97 -20.38 -17.62
N GLU A 427 -5.53 -19.13 -17.57
CA GLU A 427 -4.19 -18.70 -17.14
C GLU A 427 -4.36 -17.66 -16.02
N GLY A 428 -3.45 -17.61 -15.05
CA GLY A 428 -3.40 -16.51 -14.08
C GLY A 428 -2.71 -15.27 -14.67
N GLY A 429 -3.13 -14.08 -14.22
CA GLY A 429 -2.61 -12.76 -14.60
C GLY A 429 -3.62 -11.85 -15.31
N THR A 430 -3.11 -10.77 -15.91
CA THR A 430 -3.89 -9.75 -16.62
C THR A 430 -4.46 -10.25 -17.94
N TYR A 431 -5.79 -10.23 -18.07
CA TYR A 431 -6.47 -10.32 -19.36
C TYR A 431 -6.80 -8.94 -19.90
N GLN A 432 -6.70 -8.77 -21.22
CA GLN A 432 -7.19 -7.59 -21.93
C GLN A 432 -8.36 -8.00 -22.83
N ILE A 433 -9.42 -7.20 -22.85
CA ILE A 433 -10.57 -7.37 -23.75
C ILE A 433 -10.71 -6.09 -24.56
N ALA A 434 -10.73 -6.23 -25.89
CA ALA A 434 -11.07 -5.16 -26.82
C ALA A 434 -12.49 -5.40 -27.37
N GLY A 435 -13.35 -4.39 -27.32
CA GLY A 435 -14.60 -4.32 -28.08
C GLY A 435 -14.36 -3.54 -29.35
N ILE A 436 -14.82 -4.04 -30.50
CA ILE A 436 -14.50 -3.49 -31.83
C ILE A 436 -15.77 -3.42 -32.68
N VAL A 437 -15.98 -2.30 -33.36
CA VAL A 437 -16.94 -2.12 -34.45
C VAL A 437 -16.17 -2.13 -35.80
N ASP A 438 -16.81 -2.65 -36.85
CA ASP A 438 -16.29 -2.63 -38.23
C ASP A 438 -17.46 -2.27 -39.16
N VAL A 439 -17.53 -0.98 -39.52
CA VAL A 439 -18.48 -0.43 -40.50
C VAL A 439 -17.74 -0.11 -41.79
N ALA A 440 -18.09 -0.78 -42.89
CA ALA A 440 -17.35 -0.63 -44.15
C ALA A 440 -17.46 0.74 -44.86
N SER A 441 -18.28 1.65 -44.32
CA SER A 441 -18.35 3.06 -44.75
C SER A 441 -17.54 4.00 -43.86
N ASP A 442 -17.04 3.52 -42.72
CA ASP A 442 -16.29 4.35 -41.79
C ASP A 442 -15.00 4.89 -42.37
N SER A 443 -14.60 6.04 -41.86
CA SER A 443 -13.41 6.77 -42.23
C SER A 443 -12.63 7.34 -41.05
N ILE A 444 -13.10 7.10 -39.82
CA ILE A 444 -12.42 7.43 -38.56
C ILE A 444 -12.26 6.10 -37.79
N ASP A 445 -11.07 5.49 -37.84
CA ASP A 445 -10.81 4.17 -37.23
C ASP A 445 -10.18 4.24 -35.82
N ASP A 446 -9.92 5.44 -35.30
CA ASP A 446 -9.30 5.67 -33.98
C ASP A 446 -10.27 5.43 -32.79
N ASN A 447 -11.59 5.47 -33.02
CA ASN A 447 -12.67 5.31 -32.03
C ASN A 447 -13.55 4.05 -32.26
N ASP A 448 -13.25 3.27 -33.30
CA ASP A 448 -13.87 1.98 -33.63
C ASP A 448 -13.65 0.89 -32.55
N SER A 449 -12.84 1.15 -31.51
CA SER A 449 -12.57 0.19 -30.44
C SER A 449 -12.32 0.81 -29.07
N ASP A 450 -12.75 0.09 -28.03
CA ASP A 450 -12.45 0.36 -26.61
C ASP A 450 -11.79 -0.88 -25.97
N THR A 451 -10.99 -0.69 -24.92
CA THR A 451 -10.24 -1.75 -24.26
C THR A 451 -10.32 -1.68 -22.74
N THR A 452 -10.60 -2.82 -22.11
CA THR A 452 -10.59 -2.98 -20.65
C THR A 452 -9.69 -4.14 -20.24
N SER A 453 -9.31 -4.20 -18.96
CA SER A 453 -8.43 -5.23 -18.42
C SER A 453 -8.82 -5.62 -17.00
N PHE A 454 -8.58 -6.88 -16.64
CA PHE A 454 -8.83 -7.39 -15.29
C PHE A 454 -7.88 -8.56 -14.97
N GLU A 455 -7.74 -8.86 -13.68
CA GLU A 455 -6.87 -9.91 -13.16
C GLU A 455 -7.62 -11.23 -12.90
N VAL A 456 -7.00 -12.35 -13.27
CA VAL A 456 -7.44 -13.71 -12.93
C VAL A 456 -6.36 -14.35 -12.07
N PHE A 457 -6.75 -15.03 -10.99
CA PHE A 457 -5.78 -15.53 -10.02
C PHE A 457 -5.18 -16.87 -10.50
N ASP A 458 -3.88 -17.08 -10.35
CA ASP A 458 -3.28 -18.39 -10.65
C ASP A 458 -3.80 -19.47 -9.71
N ARG A 459 -3.55 -20.73 -10.05
CA ARG A 459 -3.88 -21.89 -9.22
C ARG A 459 -2.71 -22.86 -9.12
N TYR A 460 -2.28 -23.13 -7.90
CA TYR A 460 -1.36 -24.22 -7.60
C TYR A 460 -1.99 -25.57 -7.95
N THR A 461 -1.33 -26.32 -8.82
CA THR A 461 -1.77 -27.65 -9.31
C THR A 461 -0.76 -28.77 -9.02
N GLY A 462 0.14 -28.54 -8.07
CA GLY A 462 1.13 -29.52 -7.62
C GLY A 462 0.54 -30.57 -6.65
N THR A 463 1.42 -31.17 -5.84
CA THR A 463 1.06 -32.20 -4.86
C THR A 463 1.55 -31.81 -3.49
N LEU A 464 0.76 -32.09 -2.45
CA LEU A 464 1.17 -31.81 -1.07
C LEU A 464 2.38 -32.66 -0.63
N PRO A 465 3.25 -32.17 0.28
CA PRO A 465 3.18 -30.87 0.93
C PRO A 465 3.44 -29.70 -0.02
N TYR A 466 2.68 -28.62 0.17
CA TYR A 466 2.98 -27.30 -0.39
C TYR A 466 3.71 -26.48 0.68
N LEU A 467 4.65 -25.65 0.23
CA LEU A 467 5.37 -24.65 1.01
C LEU A 467 5.66 -23.48 0.08
N GLU A 468 5.48 -22.26 0.57
CA GLU A 468 5.94 -21.01 -0.01
C GLU A 468 6.61 -20.21 1.10
N ASP A 469 7.95 -20.14 1.00
CA ASP A 469 8.90 -19.43 1.86
C ASP A 469 9.27 -18.05 1.29
N PHE A 470 8.69 -17.68 0.15
CA PHE A 470 8.89 -16.43 -0.60
C PHE A 470 10.34 -16.06 -0.99
N GLU A 471 11.36 -16.83 -0.59
CA GLU A 471 12.80 -16.69 -0.94
C GLU A 471 13.08 -16.81 -2.46
N SER A 472 12.06 -17.21 -3.23
CA SER A 472 12.10 -17.25 -4.70
C SER A 472 11.58 -15.97 -5.38
N VAL A 473 10.84 -15.13 -4.65
CA VAL A 473 10.17 -13.92 -5.15
C VAL A 473 11.18 -12.78 -5.21
N SER A 474 11.38 -12.14 -6.36
CA SER A 474 12.26 -10.97 -6.40
C SER A 474 11.67 -9.81 -5.60
N VAL A 475 12.49 -9.15 -4.76
CA VAL A 475 12.15 -7.90 -4.05
C VAL A 475 11.28 -6.97 -4.91
N ALA A 476 10.01 -6.87 -4.52
CA ALA A 476 8.95 -6.17 -5.23
C ALA A 476 8.02 -5.43 -4.26
N GLU A 477 7.32 -4.43 -4.77
CA GLU A 477 6.21 -3.74 -4.10
C GLU A 477 5.02 -3.72 -5.07
N TYR A 478 3.87 -4.23 -4.63
CA TYR A 478 2.64 -4.28 -5.41
C TYR A 478 1.58 -3.38 -4.77
N THR A 479 1.03 -2.44 -5.55
CA THR A 479 0.04 -1.43 -5.06
C THR A 479 -1.29 -1.49 -5.81
N GLN A 480 -1.50 -2.54 -6.60
CA GLN A 480 -2.69 -2.80 -7.42
C GLN A 480 -2.98 -4.30 -7.35
N THR A 481 -4.15 -4.74 -7.80
CA THR A 481 -4.47 -6.18 -7.91
C THR A 481 -3.46 -6.88 -8.82
N VAL A 482 -3.01 -8.07 -8.42
CA VAL A 482 -2.10 -8.92 -9.20
C VAL A 482 -2.58 -10.36 -9.13
N GLY A 483 -2.93 -10.94 -10.27
CA GLY A 483 -3.44 -12.31 -10.35
C GLY A 483 -2.40 -13.41 -10.09
N ASN A 484 -1.11 -13.12 -10.32
CA ASN A 484 -0.02 -14.05 -10.00
C ASN A 484 1.22 -13.29 -9.55
N ILE A 485 1.74 -13.60 -8.38
CA ILE A 485 3.03 -13.06 -7.92
C ILE A 485 4.16 -13.84 -8.60
N ASP A 486 5.12 -13.12 -9.20
CA ASP A 486 6.25 -13.76 -9.90
C ASP A 486 7.02 -14.72 -8.99
N SER A 487 7.48 -15.84 -9.57
CA SER A 487 8.09 -17.03 -8.90
C SER A 487 7.16 -17.89 -8.03
N THR A 488 6.08 -17.35 -7.46
CA THR A 488 5.08 -18.14 -6.71
C THR A 488 4.20 -18.99 -7.65
N SER A 489 3.36 -19.86 -7.09
CA SER A 489 2.23 -20.45 -7.83
C SER A 489 0.97 -20.51 -6.98
N GLY A 490 -0.15 -20.08 -7.55
CA GLY A 490 -1.42 -19.93 -6.85
C GLY A 490 -1.53 -18.71 -5.93
N ILE A 491 -0.46 -17.92 -5.76
CA ILE A 491 -0.49 -16.71 -4.92
C ILE A 491 -0.88 -15.48 -5.75
N GLY A 492 -1.87 -14.73 -5.24
CA GLY A 492 -2.31 -13.45 -5.81
C GLY A 492 -2.57 -12.40 -4.74
N TYR A 493 -2.59 -11.13 -5.14
CA TYR A 493 -2.77 -9.98 -4.25
C TYR A 493 -3.96 -9.12 -4.66
N TYR A 494 -4.75 -8.68 -3.69
CA TYR A 494 -5.90 -7.81 -3.90
C TYR A 494 -5.99 -6.69 -2.84
N PRO A 495 -5.71 -5.44 -3.23
CA PRO A 495 -6.07 -4.26 -2.44
C PRO A 495 -7.54 -3.87 -2.68
N THR A 496 -8.30 -3.51 -1.64
CA THR A 496 -9.69 -3.05 -1.80
C THR A 496 -9.82 -1.63 -2.39
N GLN A 497 -8.71 -0.90 -2.52
CA GLN A 497 -8.61 0.41 -3.17
C GLN A 497 -7.28 0.57 -3.91
N ASP A 498 -7.28 1.24 -5.06
CA ASP A 498 -6.10 1.39 -5.94
C ASP A 498 -5.01 2.35 -5.41
N THR A 499 -5.17 2.87 -4.19
CA THR A 499 -4.23 3.84 -3.60
C THR A 499 -3.98 3.56 -2.13
N GLY A 500 -2.71 3.46 -1.74
CA GLY A 500 -2.27 3.41 -0.34
C GLY A 500 -1.84 2.04 0.13
N LEU A 501 -2.62 1.00 -0.21
CA LEU A 501 -2.37 -0.41 0.12
C LEU A 501 -1.17 -0.98 -0.62
N ARG A 502 -0.37 -1.82 0.06
CA ARG A 502 0.84 -2.42 -0.53
C ARG A 502 1.12 -3.82 0.01
N LEU A 503 1.62 -4.67 -0.88
CA LEU A 503 2.32 -5.91 -0.57
C LEU A 503 3.81 -5.78 -0.89
N LYS A 504 4.70 -6.20 0.02
CA LYS A 504 6.17 -6.12 -0.09
C LYS A 504 6.85 -7.43 0.29
N PHE A 505 8.07 -7.67 -0.22
CA PHE A 505 8.88 -8.90 -0.05
C PHE A 505 10.36 -8.62 0.30
N ASP A 506 10.64 -7.52 1.01
CA ASP A 506 11.99 -6.94 1.15
C ASP A 506 12.41 -6.65 2.61
N TRP A 507 11.79 -7.34 3.57
CA TRP A 507 11.99 -7.08 5.00
C TRP A 507 12.75 -8.22 5.70
N GLY A 508 14.06 -8.02 5.90
CA GLY A 508 14.87 -8.92 6.71
C GLY A 508 14.86 -8.56 8.20
N GLY A 509 14.85 -9.59 9.07
CA GLY A 509 15.00 -9.46 10.52
C GLY A 509 13.74 -9.70 11.35
N ILE A 510 12.78 -10.44 10.80
CA ILE A 510 11.58 -10.96 11.49
C ILE A 510 11.38 -12.43 11.11
N ASP A 511 11.51 -12.70 9.81
CA ASP A 511 11.76 -14.00 9.20
C ASP A 511 12.80 -14.84 9.99
N ASN A 512 12.42 -16.09 10.28
CA ASN A 512 13.20 -17.04 11.07
C ASN A 512 14.25 -17.84 10.27
N ASP A 513 14.14 -17.95 8.93
CA ASP A 513 15.04 -18.80 8.12
C ASP A 513 15.51 -18.23 6.75
N GLY A 514 14.99 -17.09 6.31
CA GLY A 514 15.25 -16.44 5.02
C GLY A 514 15.64 -14.94 5.08
N ASN A 515 15.17 -14.16 4.09
CA ASN A 515 15.24 -12.70 4.00
C ASN A 515 13.95 -12.04 3.44
N GLN A 516 12.87 -12.77 3.15
CA GLN A 516 11.82 -12.34 2.21
C GLN A 516 10.37 -12.66 2.62
N VAL A 517 9.83 -11.96 3.61
CA VAL A 517 8.44 -12.17 4.07
C VAL A 517 7.36 -11.38 3.31
N ALA A 518 6.17 -11.96 3.08
CA ALA A 518 5.01 -11.29 2.46
C ALA A 518 4.35 -10.29 3.43
N THR A 519 4.62 -8.99 3.25
CA THR A 519 4.20 -7.92 4.18
C THR A 519 3.09 -7.06 3.59
N LEU A 520 1.97 -6.93 4.30
CA LEU A 520 0.80 -6.12 3.97
C LEU A 520 0.74 -4.85 4.85
N ASP A 521 0.72 -3.64 4.24
CA ASP A 521 0.58 -2.35 4.95
C ASP A 521 -0.22 -1.27 4.20
N ASN A 522 -0.62 -0.18 4.87
CA ASN A 522 -1.28 0.97 4.21
C ASN A 522 -0.84 2.35 4.74
N PRO A 523 0.25 2.94 4.21
CA PRO A 523 0.74 4.27 4.58
C PRO A 523 -0.25 5.45 4.55
N ASN A 524 -1.48 5.33 4.00
CA ASN A 524 -2.27 6.51 3.58
C ASN A 524 -3.77 6.53 3.93
N ALA A 525 -4.43 5.41 4.27
CA ALA A 525 -5.88 5.38 4.54
C ALA A 525 -6.32 4.09 5.25
N ASP A 526 -7.46 4.10 5.94
CA ASP A 526 -8.13 2.90 6.50
C ASP A 526 -8.79 2.07 5.38
N ALA A 527 -8.21 0.90 5.05
CA ALA A 527 -8.75 -0.05 4.07
C ALA A 527 -8.10 -1.44 4.13
N SER A 528 -8.87 -2.48 3.77
CA SER A 528 -8.40 -3.87 3.78
C SER A 528 -7.63 -4.26 2.52
N GLN A 529 -6.72 -5.21 2.66
CA GLN A 529 -6.02 -5.89 1.59
C GLN A 529 -5.84 -7.37 1.91
N PHE A 530 -5.59 -8.16 0.88
CA PHE A 530 -5.62 -9.60 0.98
C PHE A 530 -4.54 -10.24 0.11
N LEU A 531 -3.75 -11.12 0.72
CA LEU A 531 -3.00 -12.16 0.02
C LEU A 531 -3.90 -13.38 -0.15
N TYR A 532 -3.86 -14.02 -1.30
CA TYR A 532 -4.66 -15.21 -1.61
C TYR A 532 -3.74 -16.36 -2.02
N LEU A 533 -4.10 -17.58 -1.61
CA LEU A 533 -3.55 -18.83 -2.14
C LEU A 533 -4.70 -19.65 -2.73
N THR A 534 -4.66 -19.96 -4.03
CA THR A 534 -5.63 -20.86 -4.68
C THR A 534 -4.98 -22.19 -5.06
N MET A 535 -5.59 -23.30 -4.64
CA MET A 535 -5.05 -24.65 -4.85
C MET A 535 -6.10 -25.61 -5.46
N ASP A 536 -5.65 -26.49 -6.36
CA ASP A 536 -6.39 -27.69 -6.74
C ASP A 536 -6.25 -28.76 -5.64
N LEU A 537 -7.24 -28.82 -4.75
CA LEU A 537 -7.33 -29.83 -3.70
C LEU A 537 -8.41 -30.89 -4.02
N SER A 538 -8.85 -31.00 -5.29
CA SER A 538 -9.92 -31.93 -5.70
C SER A 538 -9.60 -33.41 -5.53
N ALA A 539 -8.32 -33.75 -5.29
CA ALA A 539 -7.85 -35.10 -5.01
C ALA A 539 -8.04 -35.54 -3.54
N TYR A 540 -8.45 -34.62 -2.66
CA TYR A 540 -8.61 -34.82 -1.21
C TYR A 540 -10.10 -34.80 -0.82
N ASP A 541 -10.47 -35.53 0.23
CA ASP A 541 -11.84 -35.54 0.78
C ASP A 541 -11.81 -35.29 2.29
N THR A 542 -12.46 -34.22 2.76
CA THR A 542 -12.59 -33.84 4.18
C THR A 542 -13.25 -34.91 5.04
N ALA A 543 -13.82 -35.98 4.47
CA ALA A 543 -14.34 -37.13 5.20
C ALA A 543 -13.31 -38.26 5.43
N THR A 544 -12.13 -38.22 4.79
CA THR A 544 -11.10 -39.28 4.90
C THR A 544 -9.68 -38.77 5.11
N GLN A 545 -9.34 -37.62 4.54
CA GLN A 545 -8.06 -36.95 4.71
C GLN A 545 -8.30 -35.67 5.50
N ASP A 546 -7.30 -35.31 6.31
CA ASP A 546 -7.30 -34.06 7.03
C ASP A 546 -6.08 -33.29 6.54
N LEU A 547 -6.27 -32.02 6.17
CA LEU A 547 -5.21 -31.12 5.75
C LEU A 547 -5.06 -30.00 6.76
N VAL A 548 -3.82 -29.62 7.02
CA VAL A 548 -3.43 -28.49 7.88
C VAL A 548 -2.90 -27.37 6.99
N LEU A 549 -3.25 -26.13 7.34
CA LEU A 549 -2.58 -24.92 6.87
C LEU A 549 -1.61 -24.51 7.99
N GLY A 550 -0.32 -24.44 7.67
CA GLY A 550 0.72 -23.83 8.49
C GLY A 550 1.12 -22.47 7.90
N PHE A 551 1.49 -21.51 8.74
CA PHE A 551 2.13 -20.25 8.36
C PHE A 551 2.73 -19.57 9.59
N GLU A 552 3.83 -18.85 9.42
CA GLU A 552 4.26 -17.84 10.40
C GLU A 552 3.47 -16.53 10.16
N VAL A 553 3.12 -15.83 11.23
CA VAL A 553 2.56 -14.48 11.15
C VAL A 553 3.19 -13.55 12.19
N TYR A 554 3.59 -12.35 11.76
CA TYR A 554 4.10 -11.29 12.63
C TYR A 554 3.31 -9.99 12.47
N ARG A 555 2.92 -9.38 13.60
CA ARG A 555 2.26 -8.05 13.63
C ARG A 555 3.26 -6.95 14.00
N HIS A 556 3.19 -5.81 13.33
CA HIS A 556 4.22 -4.74 13.38
C HIS A 556 3.89 -3.53 14.27
N GLY A 557 2.80 -3.60 15.00
CA GLY A 557 2.19 -2.51 15.78
C GLY A 557 0.66 -2.47 15.64
N ASP A 558 0.18 -3.20 14.62
CA ASP A 558 -1.16 -3.43 14.12
C ASP A 558 -2.28 -3.40 15.16
N GLU A 559 -3.29 -2.59 14.85
CA GLU A 559 -4.54 -2.48 15.59
C GLU A 559 -5.50 -3.62 15.27
N ASN A 560 -6.46 -3.88 16.15
CA ASN A 560 -7.32 -5.05 16.01
C ASN A 560 -8.57 -4.71 15.20
N ASP A 561 -8.56 -5.04 13.91
CA ASP A 561 -9.66 -4.82 12.97
C ASP A 561 -10.34 -6.12 12.51
N ALA A 562 -11.42 -5.96 11.75
CA ALA A 562 -12.32 -7.08 11.42
C ALA A 562 -11.77 -8.04 10.35
N ASP A 563 -10.82 -7.56 9.54
CA ASP A 563 -10.26 -8.28 8.39
C ASP A 563 -8.84 -8.83 8.65
N ASP A 564 -8.26 -8.65 9.84
CA ASP A 564 -6.93 -9.18 10.21
C ASP A 564 -7.04 -10.66 10.61
N LYS A 565 -7.29 -11.48 9.59
CA LYS A 565 -7.69 -12.87 9.76
C LYS A 565 -7.22 -13.73 8.60
N VAL A 566 -7.21 -15.04 8.85
CA VAL A 566 -7.02 -16.05 7.81
C VAL A 566 -8.32 -16.82 7.61
N TRP A 567 -8.74 -16.99 6.36
CA TRP A 567 -9.95 -17.71 5.99
C TRP A 567 -9.68 -18.77 4.91
N VAL A 568 -10.61 -19.72 4.79
CA VAL A 568 -10.71 -20.66 3.66
C VAL A 568 -12.10 -20.59 3.02
N ARG A 569 -12.22 -20.90 1.73
CA ARG A 569 -13.46 -21.31 1.08
C ARG A 569 -13.23 -22.46 0.11
N SER A 570 -14.17 -23.40 0.02
CA SER A 570 -14.04 -24.55 -0.90
C SER A 570 -14.09 -24.19 -2.39
N HIS A 571 -14.79 -23.12 -2.74
CA HIS A 571 -15.03 -22.65 -4.12
C HIS A 571 -15.25 -21.12 -4.09
N PRO A 572 -14.98 -20.37 -5.17
CA PRO A 572 -15.26 -18.93 -5.21
C PRO A 572 -16.71 -18.54 -4.86
N ASP A 573 -17.70 -19.34 -5.27
CA ASP A 573 -19.12 -19.10 -4.91
C ASP A 573 -19.46 -19.42 -3.43
N SER A 574 -18.54 -20.03 -2.68
CA SER A 574 -18.73 -20.39 -1.27
C SER A 574 -18.40 -19.20 -0.36
N SER A 575 -19.03 -19.17 0.82
CA SER A 575 -18.74 -18.13 1.82
C SER A 575 -17.39 -18.38 2.50
N TRP A 576 -16.67 -17.30 2.83
CA TRP A 576 -15.45 -17.40 3.62
C TRP A 576 -15.71 -17.96 5.02
N ILE A 577 -14.89 -18.94 5.40
CA ILE A 577 -14.87 -19.60 6.70
C ILE A 577 -13.59 -19.17 7.42
N GLU A 578 -13.75 -18.54 8.58
CA GLU A 578 -12.63 -18.10 9.42
C GLU A 578 -11.84 -19.32 9.94
N LEU A 579 -10.52 -19.29 9.75
CA LEU A 579 -9.58 -20.29 10.29
C LEU A 579 -8.84 -19.75 11.50
N PHE A 580 -8.32 -18.52 11.41
CA PHE A 580 -7.53 -17.88 12.44
C PHE A 580 -7.83 -16.38 12.53
N ASP A 581 -7.71 -15.82 13.72
CA ASP A 581 -7.91 -14.40 14.01
C ASP A 581 -6.56 -13.82 14.45
N VAL A 582 -5.91 -13.09 13.55
CA VAL A 582 -4.54 -12.58 13.75
C VAL A 582 -4.50 -11.57 14.89
N THR A 583 -5.63 -10.93 15.20
CA THR A 583 -5.76 -10.03 16.35
C THR A 583 -5.59 -10.71 17.72
N THR A 584 -5.51 -12.04 17.77
CA THR A 584 -5.25 -12.82 18.98
C THR A 584 -3.78 -12.89 19.38
N ILE A 585 -2.85 -12.69 18.43
CA ILE A 585 -1.42 -12.57 18.73
C ILE A 585 -1.10 -11.15 19.20
N GLY A 586 0.03 -10.97 19.90
CA GLY A 586 0.46 -9.65 20.36
C GLY A 586 0.67 -8.69 19.20
N SER A 587 0.43 -7.39 19.41
CA SER A 587 0.58 -6.38 18.33
C SER A 587 2.03 -6.23 17.83
N THR A 588 3.02 -6.78 18.55
CA THR A 588 4.44 -6.83 18.16
C THR A 588 5.04 -8.19 18.55
N SER A 589 4.58 -9.26 17.90
CA SER A 589 5.05 -10.64 18.10
C SER A 589 4.82 -11.48 16.85
N SER A 590 5.67 -12.49 16.63
CA SER A 590 5.40 -13.63 15.78
C SER A 590 4.58 -14.70 16.51
N ASP A 591 3.94 -15.58 15.76
CA ASP A 591 3.35 -16.84 16.22
C ASP A 591 3.33 -17.84 15.05
N ASP A 592 3.62 -19.10 15.33
CA ASP A 592 3.58 -20.21 14.35
C ASP A 592 2.19 -20.85 14.37
N VAL A 593 1.44 -20.71 13.28
CA VAL A 593 0.01 -21.02 13.27
C VAL A 593 -0.29 -22.26 12.42
N GLU A 594 -0.67 -23.35 13.09
CA GLU A 594 -1.25 -24.53 12.45
C GLU A 594 -2.77 -24.62 12.66
N VAL A 595 -3.53 -24.75 11.57
CA VAL A 595 -5.00 -24.88 11.61
C VAL A 595 -5.53 -26.01 10.72
N ASN A 596 -6.37 -26.88 11.28
CA ASN A 596 -7.01 -27.98 10.54
C ASN A 596 -8.12 -27.44 9.62
N ILE A 597 -7.80 -27.32 8.33
CA ILE A 597 -8.67 -26.82 7.27
C ILE A 597 -9.92 -27.69 7.13
N SER A 598 -9.72 -29.00 7.21
CA SER A 598 -10.72 -30.06 7.02
C SER A 598 -11.85 -29.98 8.05
N ASP A 599 -11.52 -29.75 9.32
CA ASP A 599 -12.53 -29.58 10.38
C ASP A 599 -13.39 -28.34 10.14
N SER A 600 -12.76 -27.23 9.74
CA SER A 600 -13.47 -26.00 9.39
C SER A 600 -14.41 -26.19 8.20
N LEU A 601 -13.94 -26.73 7.06
CA LEU A 601 -14.79 -27.03 5.90
C LEU A 601 -15.94 -28.00 6.26
N ARG A 602 -15.62 -29.07 7.00
CA ARG A 602 -16.59 -30.10 7.43
C ARG A 602 -17.66 -29.54 8.37
N ALA A 603 -17.32 -28.57 9.22
CA ALA A 603 -18.28 -27.90 10.12
C ALA A 603 -19.33 -27.09 9.36
N PHE A 604 -18.98 -26.52 8.20
CA PHE A 604 -19.89 -25.81 7.29
C PHE A 604 -20.55 -26.73 6.24
N GLY A 605 -20.12 -28.00 6.15
CA GLY A 605 -20.64 -28.99 5.21
C GLY A 605 -20.02 -28.90 3.81
N GLU A 606 -18.85 -28.27 3.71
CA GLU A 606 -18.05 -28.13 2.50
C GLU A 606 -17.01 -29.26 2.37
N ASN A 607 -16.43 -29.40 1.19
CA ASN A 607 -15.34 -30.33 0.88
C ASN A 607 -14.33 -29.62 -0.02
N TYR A 608 -13.11 -30.14 -0.15
CA TYR A 608 -12.11 -29.58 -1.06
C TYR A 608 -12.61 -29.59 -2.51
N SER A 609 -12.19 -28.59 -3.28
CA SER A 609 -12.42 -28.55 -4.71
C SER A 609 -11.14 -28.21 -5.48
N GLU A 610 -11.24 -28.19 -6.81
CA GLU A 610 -10.15 -27.74 -7.67
C GLU A 610 -9.89 -26.22 -7.59
N TYR A 611 -10.64 -25.49 -6.74
CA TYR A 611 -10.56 -24.05 -6.54
C TYR A 611 -10.66 -23.69 -5.05
N THR A 612 -10.01 -24.49 -4.20
CA THR A 612 -9.97 -24.19 -2.76
C THR A 612 -9.09 -22.97 -2.56
N GLN A 613 -9.60 -21.95 -1.87
CA GLN A 613 -8.88 -20.69 -1.66
C GLN A 613 -8.66 -20.42 -0.19
N PHE A 614 -7.46 -19.96 0.14
CA PHE A 614 -7.09 -19.34 1.40
C PHE A 614 -6.92 -17.84 1.18
N ARG A 615 -7.20 -17.06 2.22
CA ARG A 615 -7.08 -15.61 2.21
C ARG A 615 -6.48 -15.14 3.53
N PHE A 616 -5.41 -14.37 3.45
CA PHE A 616 -4.71 -13.73 4.56
C PHE A 616 -5.01 -12.24 4.47
N GLY A 617 -5.75 -11.71 5.43
CA GLY A 617 -6.21 -10.33 5.42
C GLY A 617 -5.44 -9.42 6.38
N GLN A 618 -5.52 -8.13 6.09
CA GLN A 618 -4.94 -7.06 6.88
C GLN A 618 -5.73 -5.77 6.58
N ASN A 619 -6.12 -4.99 7.59
CA ASN A 619 -6.70 -3.64 7.47
C ASN A 619 -5.85 -2.63 8.24
N ASP A 620 -5.19 -1.72 7.53
CA ASP A 620 -4.24 -0.76 8.11
C ASP A 620 -4.68 0.68 7.83
N ASN A 621 -4.14 1.65 8.58
CA ASN A 621 -4.09 3.07 8.18
C ASN A 621 -2.71 3.76 8.38
N PHE A 622 -1.66 3.01 8.66
CA PHE A 622 -0.29 3.44 8.90
C PHE A 622 0.75 2.66 8.06
N PRO A 623 2.02 3.11 8.02
CA PRO A 623 3.08 2.39 7.30
C PRO A 623 3.75 1.28 8.12
N TYR A 624 4.20 0.23 7.41
CA TYR A 624 4.87 -0.99 7.89
C TYR A 624 6.04 -0.84 8.87
N ALA A 625 6.68 0.33 8.92
CA ALA A 625 7.74 0.59 9.89
C ALA A 625 7.21 0.74 11.34
N THR A 626 5.88 0.71 11.51
CA THR A 626 5.17 0.88 12.79
C THR A 626 3.86 0.09 12.87
N ASP A 627 3.44 -0.62 11.81
CA ASP A 627 2.06 -1.11 11.66
C ASP A 627 1.93 -2.24 10.60
N GLY A 628 0.77 -2.88 10.48
CA GLY A 628 0.52 -3.94 9.48
C GLY A 628 0.96 -5.36 9.87
N ALA A 629 0.89 -6.29 8.91
CA ALA A 629 1.12 -7.73 9.14
C ALA A 629 2.02 -8.38 8.07
N SER A 630 2.89 -9.27 8.52
CA SER A 630 3.74 -10.13 7.68
C SER A 630 3.31 -11.58 7.81
N TYR A 631 3.32 -12.32 6.70
CA TYR A 631 3.01 -13.74 6.61
C TYR A 631 4.14 -14.48 5.90
N ASP A 632 4.57 -15.60 6.46
CA ASP A 632 5.63 -16.45 5.89
C ASP A 632 5.32 -17.95 6.03
N ASP A 633 6.19 -18.78 5.45
CA ASP A 633 6.18 -20.25 5.59
C ASP A 633 4.81 -20.90 5.30
N ILE A 634 4.11 -20.35 4.30
CA ILE A 634 2.73 -20.73 4.00
C ILE A 634 2.72 -22.15 3.43
N SER A 635 2.27 -23.09 4.25
CA SER A 635 2.34 -24.51 3.97
C SER A 635 0.95 -25.17 4.02
N VAL A 636 0.75 -26.16 3.15
CA VAL A 636 -0.43 -27.02 3.21
C VAL A 636 0.03 -28.47 3.19
N THR A 637 -0.26 -29.18 4.27
CA THR A 637 0.24 -30.53 4.53
C THR A 637 -0.93 -31.50 4.73
N ILE A 638 -0.65 -32.80 4.61
CA ILE A 638 -1.61 -33.86 4.97
C ILE A 638 -1.30 -34.23 6.42
N LEU A 639 -2.28 -34.07 7.31
CA LEU A 639 -2.16 -34.52 8.69
C LEU A 639 -2.10 -36.06 8.71
N PRO A 640 -0.99 -36.68 9.15
CA PRO A 640 -0.86 -38.12 9.20
C PRO A 640 -1.95 -38.77 10.04
N SER A 641 -2.28 -40.01 9.70
CA SER A 641 -3.26 -40.80 10.45
C SER A 641 -2.70 -41.17 11.82
N VAL A 642 -1.44 -41.59 11.86
CA VAL A 642 -0.71 -42.01 13.05
C VAL A 642 0.70 -41.43 12.97
N ASP A 643 1.04 -40.59 13.93
CA ASP A 643 2.34 -39.91 14.03
C ASP A 643 2.54 -39.48 15.49
N VAL A 644 3.74 -39.72 16.04
CA VAL A 644 4.10 -39.35 17.41
C VAL A 644 5.54 -38.84 17.46
N GLU A 645 5.68 -37.58 17.84
CA GLU A 645 6.95 -36.97 18.15
C GLU A 645 7.46 -37.37 19.55
N ALA A 646 8.78 -37.52 19.69
CA ALA A 646 9.47 -37.55 20.97
C ALA A 646 10.21 -36.22 21.18
N SER A 647 9.69 -35.33 22.03
CA SER A 647 10.19 -33.96 22.21
C SER A 647 11.35 -33.84 23.20
N ASP A 648 11.17 -34.36 24.43
CA ASP A 648 12.10 -34.13 25.56
C ASP A 648 12.50 -35.42 26.33
N ILE A 649 13.60 -35.35 27.09
CA ILE A 649 14.06 -36.37 28.04
C ILE A 649 14.29 -35.76 29.43
N THR A 650 13.49 -36.16 30.41
CA THR A 650 13.68 -35.74 31.81
C THR A 650 14.41 -36.82 32.64
N LEU A 651 15.60 -36.50 33.16
CA LEU A 651 16.38 -37.39 34.03
C LEU A 651 16.06 -37.19 35.52
N ALA A 652 14.97 -37.80 35.99
CA ALA A 652 14.51 -37.64 37.37
C ALA A 652 15.54 -38.18 38.39
N GLY A 653 16.19 -37.26 39.11
CA GLY A 653 17.21 -37.58 40.11
C GLY A 653 18.64 -37.68 39.58
N PHE A 654 18.90 -37.26 38.34
CA PHE A 654 20.27 -36.90 37.96
C PHE A 654 20.68 -35.61 38.67
N VAL A 655 21.97 -35.47 38.94
CA VAL A 655 22.57 -34.25 39.44
C VAL A 655 23.75 -33.97 38.52
N GLU A 656 23.81 -32.77 37.96
CA GLU A 656 24.91 -32.35 37.09
C GLU A 656 26.27 -32.58 37.78
N GLY A 657 27.25 -33.05 37.00
CA GLY A 657 28.56 -33.44 37.51
C GLY A 657 28.55 -34.64 38.46
N ALA A 658 27.55 -35.53 38.40
CA ALA A 658 27.45 -36.72 39.24
C ALA A 658 28.71 -37.62 39.17
N PRO A 659 29.45 -37.86 40.28
CA PRO A 659 30.56 -38.80 40.29
C PRO A 659 30.12 -40.26 40.13
N VAL A 660 31.01 -41.06 39.55
CA VAL A 660 30.80 -42.49 39.31
C VAL A 660 30.39 -43.24 40.59
N GLY A 661 29.29 -43.98 40.52
CA GLY A 661 28.74 -44.73 41.66
C GLY A 661 28.01 -43.89 42.73
N ALA A 662 27.98 -42.56 42.62
CA ALA A 662 27.20 -41.69 43.52
C ALA A 662 25.70 -41.66 43.17
N VAL A 663 25.38 -41.76 41.88
CA VAL A 663 24.02 -41.59 41.34
C VAL A 663 23.53 -42.87 40.64
N SER A 664 22.22 -43.11 40.72
CA SER A 664 21.49 -44.09 39.92
C SER A 664 20.12 -43.53 39.58
N LEU A 665 19.70 -43.62 38.32
CA LEU A 665 18.35 -43.19 37.95
C LEU A 665 17.34 -44.29 38.24
N ASP A 666 16.38 -43.98 39.11
CA ASP A 666 15.19 -44.81 39.36
C ASP A 666 14.17 -44.69 38.21
N SER A 667 14.18 -43.57 37.48
CA SER A 667 13.39 -43.41 36.25
C SER A 667 13.92 -42.34 35.30
N VAL A 668 13.73 -42.56 34.00
CA VAL A 668 13.89 -41.55 32.94
C VAL A 668 12.52 -41.32 32.30
N GLY A 669 12.10 -40.06 32.22
CA GLY A 669 10.91 -39.67 31.46
C GLY A 669 11.29 -39.32 30.02
N ILE A 670 10.47 -39.73 29.06
CA ILE A 670 10.53 -39.28 27.67
C ILE A 670 9.19 -38.64 27.36
N GLU A 671 9.19 -37.39 26.92
CA GLU A 671 7.97 -36.71 26.49
C GLU A 671 7.58 -37.18 25.09
N ILE A 672 6.30 -37.46 24.90
CA ILE A 672 5.74 -37.84 23.59
C ILE A 672 4.49 -37.01 23.27
N THR A 673 4.35 -36.61 22.01
CA THR A 673 3.20 -35.83 21.52
C THR A 673 2.59 -36.52 20.30
N ASN A 674 1.28 -36.81 20.32
CA ASN A 674 0.59 -37.36 19.15
C ASN A 674 0.27 -36.24 18.15
N THR A 675 1.15 -36.06 17.17
CA THR A 675 1.01 -35.13 16.04
C THR A 675 0.08 -35.68 14.96
N GLY A 676 -0.22 -36.99 14.97
CA GLY A 676 -1.24 -37.60 14.13
C GLY A 676 -2.69 -37.32 14.58
N LYS A 677 -3.66 -37.60 13.70
CA LYS A 677 -5.09 -37.38 13.98
C LYS A 677 -5.79 -38.49 14.73
N ASP A 678 -5.38 -39.75 14.57
CA ASP A 678 -6.02 -40.87 15.26
C ASP A 678 -5.66 -40.84 16.75
N THR A 679 -6.61 -41.16 17.63
CA THR A 679 -6.29 -41.41 19.04
C THR A 679 -5.48 -42.68 19.16
N LEU A 680 -4.27 -42.56 19.70
CA LEU A 680 -3.33 -43.66 19.83
C LEU A 680 -3.47 -44.37 21.17
N PHE A 681 -3.00 -45.62 21.18
CA PHE A 681 -3.08 -46.51 22.33
C PHE A 681 -1.80 -47.35 22.38
N SER A 682 -1.22 -47.52 23.57
CA SER A 682 -0.08 -48.43 23.76
C SER A 682 1.18 -48.04 22.97
N VAL A 683 1.55 -46.74 22.94
CA VAL A 683 2.72 -46.22 22.21
C VAL A 683 4.01 -46.81 22.81
N PRO A 684 4.80 -47.59 22.05
CA PRO A 684 6.03 -48.19 22.55
C PRO A 684 7.20 -47.20 22.46
N VAL A 685 7.95 -47.07 23.55
CA VAL A 685 9.11 -46.17 23.64
C VAL A 685 10.34 -46.97 24.06
N VAL A 686 11.48 -46.67 23.44
CA VAL A 686 12.78 -47.30 23.67
C VAL A 686 13.75 -46.22 24.14
N LEU A 687 14.35 -46.43 25.32
CA LEU A 687 15.46 -45.60 25.79
C LEU A 687 16.77 -46.32 25.46
N GLN A 688 17.64 -45.68 24.68
CA GLN A 688 19.01 -46.12 24.49
C GLN A 688 19.97 -45.23 25.27
N VAL A 689 20.64 -45.80 26.27
CA VAL A 689 21.69 -45.11 27.04
C VAL A 689 23.03 -45.56 26.51
N VAL A 690 23.70 -44.70 25.75
CA VAL A 690 25.03 -44.92 25.17
C VAL A 690 26.06 -44.31 26.11
N GLY A 691 26.93 -45.12 26.70
CA GLY A 691 28.00 -44.63 27.57
C GLY A 691 29.30 -45.43 27.47
N PRO A 692 30.28 -45.18 28.34
CA PRO A 692 31.61 -45.80 28.30
C PRO A 692 31.58 -47.34 28.37
N ALA A 693 30.60 -47.90 29.08
CA ALA A 693 30.37 -49.34 29.20
C ALA A 693 29.69 -49.97 27.96
N GLY A 694 29.33 -49.17 26.94
CA GLY A 694 28.53 -49.55 25.78
C GLY A 694 27.06 -49.11 25.90
N THR A 695 26.26 -49.47 24.88
CA THR A 695 24.82 -49.16 24.84
C THR A 695 23.99 -50.09 25.71
N GLN A 696 23.17 -49.51 26.57
CA GLN A 696 22.07 -50.17 27.27
C GLN A 696 20.74 -49.80 26.60
N THR A 697 19.76 -50.72 26.58
CA THR A 697 18.47 -50.49 25.93
C THR A 697 17.34 -50.93 26.85
N PHE A 698 16.45 -49.99 27.14
CA PHE A 698 15.28 -50.17 27.99
C PHE A 698 14.01 -49.94 27.15
N ASN A 699 12.89 -50.55 27.55
CA ASN A 699 11.64 -50.49 26.79
C ASN A 699 10.50 -50.10 27.73
N ALA A 700 9.78 -49.04 27.40
CA ALA A 700 8.55 -48.62 28.07
C ALA A 700 7.38 -48.63 27.08
N THR A 701 6.17 -48.37 27.58
CA THR A 701 4.97 -48.27 26.73
C THR A 701 3.96 -47.36 27.41
N PHE A 702 3.62 -46.25 26.76
CA PHE A 702 2.51 -45.41 27.19
C PHE A 702 1.20 -46.19 27.04
N SER A 703 0.62 -46.61 28.16
CA SER A 703 -0.44 -47.62 28.19
C SER A 703 -1.87 -47.07 28.24
N ASP A 704 -2.03 -45.74 28.22
CA ASP A 704 -3.33 -45.06 28.19
C ASP A 704 -3.67 -44.59 26.75
N THR A 705 -4.66 -43.71 26.61
CA THR A 705 -5.04 -43.06 25.35
C THR A 705 -4.28 -41.75 25.15
N LEU A 706 -3.66 -41.58 23.98
CA LEU A 706 -3.04 -40.31 23.57
C LEU A 706 -3.91 -39.71 22.46
N ALA A 707 -4.68 -38.68 22.78
CA ALA A 707 -5.49 -37.96 21.79
C ALA A 707 -4.59 -37.15 20.84
N SER A 708 -5.12 -36.72 19.69
CA SER A 708 -4.38 -35.81 18.79
C SER A 708 -4.04 -34.51 19.51
N SER A 709 -2.83 -33.99 19.28
CA SER A 709 -2.22 -32.85 19.97
C SER A 709 -2.09 -33.01 21.49
N GLN A 710 -2.15 -34.24 22.03
CA GLN A 710 -1.90 -34.51 23.46
C GLN A 710 -0.43 -34.89 23.67
N THR A 711 0.20 -34.20 24.63
CA THR A 711 1.56 -34.47 25.13
C THR A 711 1.50 -35.22 26.46
N GLU A 712 2.32 -36.24 26.65
CA GLU A 712 2.40 -37.07 27.87
C GLU A 712 3.83 -37.56 28.18
N MET A 713 4.13 -37.80 29.45
CA MET A 713 5.43 -38.32 29.89
C MET A 713 5.44 -39.85 30.05
N VAL A 714 6.38 -40.52 29.37
CA VAL A 714 6.60 -41.97 29.45
C VAL A 714 7.82 -42.30 30.31
N TYR A 715 7.58 -42.85 31.50
CA TYR A 715 8.67 -43.21 32.42
C TYR A 715 9.20 -44.63 32.18
N VAL A 716 10.47 -44.72 31.80
CA VAL A 716 11.30 -45.93 31.91
C VAL A 716 11.72 -46.07 33.38
N THR A 717 11.32 -47.16 34.04
CA THR A 717 11.53 -47.38 35.50
C THR A 717 12.52 -48.52 35.83
N ASP A 718 13.29 -48.94 34.82
CA ASP A 718 14.43 -49.85 35.04
C ASP A 718 15.60 -49.03 35.59
N ALA A 719 16.23 -49.51 36.67
CA ALA A 719 17.32 -48.79 37.32
C ALA A 719 18.57 -48.69 36.42
N ILE A 720 19.00 -47.47 36.14
CA ILE A 720 20.20 -47.17 35.34
C ILE A 720 21.37 -46.88 36.30
N SER A 721 22.42 -47.69 36.23
CA SER A 721 23.61 -47.55 37.09
C SER A 721 24.83 -47.03 36.33
N PHE A 722 25.41 -45.93 36.77
CA PHE A 722 26.64 -45.36 36.21
C PHE A 722 27.88 -45.95 36.91
N THR A 723 28.42 -47.03 36.35
CA THR A 723 29.58 -47.76 36.91
C THR A 723 30.93 -47.37 36.31
N GLN A 724 30.95 -46.41 35.39
CA GLN A 724 32.15 -45.87 34.73
C GLN A 724 31.97 -44.36 34.56
N SER A 725 33.06 -43.62 34.65
CA SER A 725 33.13 -42.19 34.36
C SER A 725 33.21 -41.92 32.85
N GLY A 726 32.72 -40.76 32.42
CA GLY A 726 32.57 -40.34 31.03
C GLY A 726 31.15 -39.91 30.67
N THR A 727 30.94 -39.56 29.40
CA THR A 727 29.68 -39.00 28.89
C THR A 727 28.66 -40.11 28.58
N TYR A 728 27.41 -39.89 28.96
CA TYR A 728 26.27 -40.78 28.72
C TYR A 728 25.21 -40.05 27.87
N THR A 729 24.99 -40.52 26.64
CA THR A 729 23.93 -40.01 25.76
C THR A 729 22.66 -40.85 25.94
N PHE A 730 21.57 -40.21 26.34
CA PHE A 730 20.24 -40.76 26.43
C PHE A 730 19.51 -40.47 25.12
N ASN A 731 18.96 -41.49 24.46
CA ASN A 731 18.18 -41.34 23.25
C ASN A 731 16.79 -41.92 23.52
N GLY A 732 15.77 -41.06 23.55
CA GLY A 732 14.38 -41.45 23.61
C GLY A 732 13.90 -41.70 22.19
N ILE A 733 13.40 -42.90 21.91
CA ILE A 733 13.04 -43.34 20.56
C ILE A 733 11.65 -43.96 20.60
N ILE A 734 10.70 -43.43 19.85
CA ILE A 734 9.41 -44.05 19.60
C ILE A 734 9.63 -45.18 18.59
N ASN A 735 8.88 -46.29 18.77
CA ASN A 735 9.04 -47.49 17.96
C ASN A 735 7.67 -47.98 17.47
N LEU A 736 6.84 -47.02 17.06
CA LEU A 736 5.48 -47.23 16.62
C LEU A 736 5.50 -47.65 15.15
N SER A 737 5.37 -48.95 14.85
CA SER A 737 5.50 -49.48 13.48
C SER A 737 4.41 -49.04 12.47
N SER A 738 3.55 -48.12 12.88
CA SER A 738 2.50 -47.50 12.07
C SER A 738 2.65 -45.99 12.00
N ASP A 739 3.73 -45.44 12.56
CA ASP A 739 4.08 -44.04 12.41
C ASP A 739 4.33 -43.70 10.94
N GLU A 740 3.95 -42.49 10.55
CA GLU A 740 4.07 -42.00 9.18
C GLU A 740 5.22 -40.97 9.03
N VAL A 741 5.84 -40.50 10.12
CA VAL A 741 6.87 -39.44 10.11
C VAL A 741 8.13 -39.80 10.93
N GLU A 742 8.87 -40.85 10.52
CA GLU A 742 10.07 -41.39 11.21
C GLU A 742 11.21 -40.37 11.57
N SER A 743 11.10 -39.08 11.21
CA SER A 743 12.06 -38.03 11.54
C SER A 743 11.86 -37.35 12.90
N ASN A 744 10.65 -37.37 13.48
CA ASN A 744 10.34 -36.82 14.81
C ASN A 744 10.35 -37.90 15.92
N ASP A 745 10.52 -39.17 15.53
CA ASP A 745 10.51 -40.38 16.37
C ASP A 745 11.59 -40.39 17.48
N SER A 746 12.53 -39.43 17.52
CA SER A 746 13.64 -39.46 18.48
C SER A 746 14.18 -38.11 18.96
N THR A 747 14.42 -38.03 20.27
CA THR A 747 15.13 -36.93 20.97
C THR A 747 16.36 -37.49 21.70
N SER A 748 17.34 -36.63 22.00
CA SER A 748 18.54 -37.03 22.73
C SER A 748 19.15 -35.93 23.58
N ILE A 749 19.64 -36.31 24.77
CA ILE A 749 20.44 -35.46 25.67
C ILE A 749 21.72 -36.21 26.07
N SER A 750 22.76 -35.48 26.51
CA SER A 750 24.00 -36.07 27.01
C SER A 750 24.39 -35.49 28.37
N GLU A 751 24.97 -36.32 29.23
CA GLU A 751 25.37 -35.95 30.59
C GLU A 751 26.77 -36.49 30.94
N ALA A 752 27.59 -35.70 31.62
CA ALA A 752 28.86 -36.16 32.18
C ALA A 752 28.71 -36.85 33.56
N VAL A 753 29.20 -38.09 33.66
CA VAL A 753 29.42 -38.76 34.96
C VAL A 753 30.90 -38.67 35.33
N MET A 754 31.21 -37.96 36.41
CA MET A 754 32.57 -37.58 36.79
C MET A 754 33.40 -38.75 37.31
N ASP A 755 34.69 -38.76 36.98
CA ASP A 755 35.69 -39.66 37.55
C ASP A 755 35.94 -39.36 39.04
N VAL A 756 36.35 -40.35 39.82
CA VAL A 756 36.65 -40.18 41.26
C VAL A 756 38.05 -40.69 41.57
N VAL A 757 38.93 -39.79 42.01
CA VAL A 757 40.26 -40.18 42.50
C VAL A 757 40.19 -40.58 43.98
N THR A 758 40.72 -41.76 44.34
CA THR A 758 40.81 -42.18 45.75
C THR A 758 42.08 -41.67 46.39
N ILE A 759 41.95 -40.70 47.31
CA ILE A 759 43.10 -40.09 48.00
C ILE A 759 43.25 -40.74 49.38
N THR A 760 44.29 -41.58 49.53
CA THR A 760 44.59 -42.25 50.81
C THR A 760 45.77 -41.65 51.58
N SER A 761 46.35 -40.57 51.06
CA SER A 761 47.49 -39.86 51.65
C SER A 761 47.65 -38.50 50.99
N LEU A 762 47.97 -37.48 51.79
CA LEU A 762 48.26 -36.12 51.33
C LEU A 762 49.79 -35.84 51.40
N PRO A 763 50.33 -34.95 50.56
CA PRO A 763 49.60 -34.17 49.57
C PRO A 763 49.20 -34.97 48.31
N PHE A 764 48.12 -34.53 47.69
CA PHE A 764 47.74 -34.80 46.30
C PHE A 764 48.01 -33.52 45.50
N VAL A 765 48.58 -33.62 44.31
CA VAL A 765 48.90 -32.48 43.44
C VAL A 765 48.51 -32.86 42.01
N GLU A 766 47.85 -31.95 41.30
CA GLU A 766 47.65 -31.98 39.85
C GLU A 766 48.20 -30.69 39.24
N ASP A 767 49.21 -30.84 38.38
CA ASP A 767 49.94 -29.77 37.68
C ASP A 767 49.55 -29.69 36.18
N PHE A 768 48.56 -30.48 35.75
CA PHE A 768 48.05 -30.59 34.37
C PHE A 768 49.07 -30.95 33.26
N GLU A 769 50.39 -30.97 33.54
CA GLU A 769 51.52 -31.33 32.66
C GLU A 769 51.46 -32.76 32.09
N SER A 770 50.48 -33.55 32.53
CA SER A 770 50.21 -34.91 32.05
C SER A 770 49.12 -34.99 30.98
N VAL A 771 48.33 -33.92 30.78
CA VAL A 771 47.24 -33.83 29.80
C VAL A 771 47.82 -33.65 28.39
N THR A 772 47.19 -34.20 27.34
CA THR A 772 47.58 -33.82 25.97
C THR A 772 46.94 -32.49 25.58
N ASP A 773 47.74 -31.54 25.08
CA ASP A 773 47.28 -30.28 24.44
C ASP A 773 46.06 -30.53 23.53
N THR A 774 44.89 -30.18 24.05
CA THR A 774 43.56 -30.48 23.50
C THR A 774 42.58 -29.50 24.13
N ALA A 775 41.65 -29.01 23.31
CA ALA A 775 40.48 -28.29 23.76
C ALA A 775 39.26 -29.23 23.73
N ILE A 776 38.46 -29.18 24.77
CA ILE A 776 37.26 -29.97 25.01
C ILE A 776 36.07 -29.02 24.85
N TYR A 777 35.19 -29.29 23.89
CA TYR A 777 34.01 -28.48 23.52
C TYR A 777 32.70 -29.20 23.84
N ALA A 778 32.73 -30.14 24.78
CA ALA A 778 31.60 -30.99 25.13
C ALA A 778 31.82 -31.62 26.51
N ASP A 779 30.72 -31.87 27.22
CA ASP A 779 30.65 -32.61 28.48
C ASP A 779 31.57 -33.83 28.52
N ALA A 780 32.52 -33.81 29.46
CA ALA A 780 33.56 -34.82 29.60
C ALA A 780 33.66 -35.30 31.06
N GLY A 781 32.98 -36.41 31.37
CA GLY A 781 33.04 -37.03 32.69
C GLY A 781 34.42 -37.60 33.10
N SER A 782 35.43 -37.55 32.22
CA SER A 782 36.82 -37.87 32.53
C SER A 782 37.75 -37.18 31.54
N ILE A 783 38.74 -36.44 32.03
CA ILE A 783 39.77 -35.79 31.19
C ILE A 783 40.97 -36.73 31.02
N VAL A 784 41.39 -36.94 29.77
CA VAL A 784 42.43 -37.92 29.43
C VAL A 784 43.83 -37.42 29.84
N GLY A 785 44.39 -38.06 30.86
CA GLY A 785 45.74 -37.81 31.39
C GLY A 785 45.73 -37.79 32.92
N ILE A 786 44.70 -37.14 33.45
CA ILE A 786 44.49 -36.82 34.87
C ILE A 786 43.37 -37.70 35.47
N SER A 787 43.21 -37.69 36.80
CA SER A 787 42.26 -38.57 37.50
C SER A 787 41.38 -37.77 38.47
N GLY A 788 40.09 -38.09 38.54
CA GLY A 788 39.11 -37.34 39.32
C GLY A 788 38.61 -36.05 38.67
N PHE A 789 39.13 -35.66 37.50
CA PHE A 789 38.72 -34.44 36.81
C PHE A 789 37.75 -34.69 35.65
N GLY A 790 36.79 -33.77 35.49
CA GLY A 790 35.86 -33.72 34.36
C GLY A 790 35.33 -32.31 34.11
N TYR A 791 34.43 -32.15 33.13
CA TYR A 791 34.00 -30.85 32.59
C TYR A 791 32.54 -30.87 32.16
N THR A 792 31.81 -29.78 32.41
CA THR A 792 30.47 -29.48 31.83
C THR A 792 30.37 -28.05 31.31
N GLN A 793 29.39 -27.82 30.43
CA GLN A 793 29.10 -26.52 29.80
C GLN A 793 27.58 -26.34 29.56
N SER A 794 27.05 -25.12 29.64
CA SER A 794 25.65 -24.82 29.25
C SER A 794 25.44 -24.76 27.73
N ALA A 795 26.50 -24.49 26.96
CA ALA A 795 26.45 -24.33 25.51
C ALA A 795 27.66 -24.90 24.77
N ASP A 796 27.44 -25.39 23.54
CA ASP A 796 28.44 -25.94 22.63
C ASP A 796 29.52 -24.95 22.14
N SER A 797 29.33 -23.65 22.42
CA SER A 797 30.28 -22.59 22.13
C SER A 797 31.48 -22.58 23.08
N LEU A 798 31.31 -23.04 24.32
CA LEU A 798 32.30 -23.01 25.39
C LEU A 798 33.42 -24.06 25.19
N ARG A 799 34.51 -23.92 25.95
CA ARG A 799 35.54 -24.96 26.04
C ARG A 799 36.39 -24.90 27.31
N LEU A 800 36.92 -26.08 27.64
CA LEU A 800 38.09 -26.28 28.49
C LEU A 800 39.33 -26.57 27.63
N LYS A 801 40.44 -25.85 27.82
CA LYS A 801 41.72 -26.05 27.12
C LYS A 801 42.90 -26.17 28.09
N PHE A 802 43.90 -26.97 27.72
CA PHE A 802 45.09 -27.26 28.53
C PHE A 802 46.39 -26.61 28.00
N ASN A 803 46.27 -25.48 27.30
CA ASN A 803 47.39 -24.73 26.70
C ASN A 803 46.94 -23.30 26.32
N HIS A 804 47.31 -22.30 27.13
CA HIS A 804 47.09 -20.87 26.79
C HIS A 804 48.31 -20.22 26.10
N GLY A 805 49.38 -20.97 25.79
CA GLY A 805 50.41 -20.57 24.82
C GLY A 805 51.39 -19.44 25.20
N GLU A 806 51.14 -18.63 26.24
CA GLU A 806 52.09 -17.63 26.76
C GLU A 806 51.87 -17.23 28.24
N ILE A 807 50.92 -17.86 28.94
CA ILE A 807 50.51 -17.55 30.32
C ILE A 807 50.50 -18.86 31.10
N ASP A 808 51.47 -19.00 31.99
CA ASP A 808 51.83 -20.20 32.73
C ASP A 808 52.67 -19.76 33.93
N ASP A 809 52.47 -20.30 35.14
CA ASP A 809 53.30 -19.93 36.30
C ASP A 809 54.56 -20.83 36.40
N ASP A 810 54.45 -22.12 36.03
CA ASP A 810 55.43 -23.16 36.41
C ASP A 810 55.74 -24.21 35.30
N GLY A 811 54.86 -24.44 34.31
CA GLY A 811 54.87 -25.58 33.36
C GLY A 811 54.86 -25.25 31.85
N GLN A 812 53.99 -25.96 31.11
CA GLN A 812 53.49 -25.67 29.76
C GLN A 812 51.95 -25.75 29.63
N GLN A 813 51.23 -26.19 30.67
CA GLN A 813 49.83 -26.58 30.60
C GLN A 813 49.03 -26.10 31.81
N VAL A 814 47.96 -25.36 31.54
CA VAL A 814 47.03 -24.81 32.54
C VAL A 814 45.60 -25.12 32.10
N ALA A 815 44.70 -25.42 33.04
CA ALA A 815 43.27 -25.61 32.73
C ALA A 815 42.56 -24.24 32.59
N THR A 816 42.34 -23.79 31.34
CA THR A 816 41.54 -22.58 31.05
C THR A 816 40.11 -22.94 30.64
N LEU A 817 39.13 -22.28 31.26
CA LEU A 817 37.75 -22.14 30.80
C LEU A 817 37.65 -20.85 29.96
N ASP A 818 37.15 -20.90 28.71
CA ASP A 818 36.83 -19.70 27.90
C ASP A 818 35.69 -19.91 26.87
N ASN A 819 35.04 -18.83 26.42
CA ASN A 819 34.04 -18.79 25.34
C ASN A 819 34.66 -18.29 24.02
N PRO A 820 35.06 -19.16 23.08
CA PRO A 820 35.65 -18.73 21.81
C PRO A 820 34.69 -18.15 20.75
N GLN A 821 33.37 -18.17 20.93
CA GLN A 821 32.43 -18.05 19.79
C GLN A 821 31.23 -17.11 19.97
N THR A 822 30.76 -16.83 21.18
CA THR A 822 29.46 -16.17 21.40
C THR A 822 29.54 -14.96 22.34
N ASN A 823 28.49 -14.14 22.34
CA ASN A 823 28.27 -13.06 23.31
C ASN A 823 27.01 -13.34 24.14
N VAL A 824 26.91 -14.55 24.67
CA VAL A 824 25.76 -15.04 25.46
C VAL A 824 26.32 -15.45 26.82
N ASP A 825 25.62 -15.10 27.90
CA ASP A 825 25.99 -15.47 29.26
C ASP A 825 25.80 -17.00 29.43
N ASP A 826 26.88 -17.76 29.26
CA ASP A 826 26.91 -19.22 29.30
C ASP A 826 27.89 -19.72 30.39
N GLU A 827 27.46 -20.72 31.17
CA GLU A 827 28.18 -21.27 32.32
C GLU A 827 29.05 -22.50 31.95
N GLN A 828 30.25 -22.61 32.51
CA GLN A 828 31.07 -23.82 32.42
C GLN A 828 31.84 -24.13 33.71
N PHE A 829 32.06 -25.42 33.95
CA PHE A 829 32.65 -25.90 35.20
C PHE A 829 33.71 -26.99 34.97
N LEU A 830 34.92 -26.75 35.47
CA LEU A 830 35.91 -27.80 35.69
C LEU A 830 35.61 -28.46 37.04
N TYR A 831 35.34 -29.77 37.03
CA TYR A 831 35.07 -30.57 38.23
C TYR A 831 36.32 -31.30 38.67
N PHE A 832 36.54 -31.34 39.99
CA PHE A 832 37.46 -32.25 40.66
C PHE A 832 36.70 -33.06 41.73
N SER A 833 36.62 -34.38 41.56
CA SER A 833 35.90 -35.29 42.46
C SER A 833 36.83 -36.30 43.10
N ALA A 834 36.83 -36.37 44.43
CA ALA A 834 37.72 -37.20 45.21
C ALA A 834 36.98 -38.01 46.29
N ASP A 835 37.44 -39.25 46.50
CA ASP A 835 37.13 -40.01 47.71
C ASP A 835 38.09 -39.56 48.82
N LEU A 836 37.56 -38.68 49.67
CA LEU A 836 38.17 -38.17 50.89
C LEU A 836 37.64 -38.88 52.14
N SER A 837 36.87 -39.98 52.01
CA SER A 837 36.28 -40.70 53.14
C SER A 837 37.31 -41.39 54.07
N ALA A 838 38.58 -41.36 53.69
CA ALA A 838 39.71 -41.75 54.52
C ALA A 838 40.04 -40.73 55.62
N PHE A 839 39.57 -39.48 55.51
CA PHE A 839 39.88 -38.37 56.41
C PHE A 839 38.67 -37.94 57.27
N ASP A 840 38.94 -37.41 58.47
CA ASP A 840 37.90 -36.91 59.41
C ASP A 840 38.03 -35.39 59.61
N THR A 841 37.01 -34.61 59.19
CA THR A 841 37.03 -33.13 59.28
C THR A 841 37.19 -32.60 60.70
N ALA A 842 36.93 -33.42 61.74
CA ALA A 842 37.08 -33.03 63.13
C ALA A 842 38.50 -33.29 63.70
N SER A 843 39.40 -33.94 62.96
CA SER A 843 40.78 -34.23 63.42
C SER A 843 41.87 -34.10 62.36
N GLU A 844 41.52 -34.01 61.07
CA GLU A 844 42.46 -33.90 59.95
C GLU A 844 42.04 -32.73 59.08
N GLY A 845 42.84 -31.66 59.11
CA GLY A 845 42.59 -30.49 58.28
C GLY A 845 43.08 -30.71 56.86
N ILE A 846 42.24 -30.48 55.85
CA ILE A 846 42.65 -30.46 54.44
C ILE A 846 42.65 -29.03 53.91
N LEU A 847 43.83 -28.58 53.49
CA LEU A 847 44.04 -27.33 52.77
C LEU A 847 43.94 -27.60 51.27
N LEU A 848 43.08 -26.87 50.58
CA LEU A 848 43.11 -26.72 49.13
C LEU A 848 44.00 -25.52 48.80
N SER A 849 44.98 -25.73 47.93
CA SER A 849 45.74 -24.66 47.29
C SER A 849 45.73 -24.82 45.78
N PHE A 850 45.73 -23.70 45.06
CA PHE A 850 45.83 -23.64 43.59
C PHE A 850 46.23 -22.23 43.17
N ASP A 851 46.80 -22.10 41.98
CA ASP A 851 47.08 -20.82 41.35
C ASP A 851 45.99 -20.47 40.33
N LEU A 852 45.63 -19.19 40.26
CA LEU A 852 44.54 -18.70 39.41
C LEU A 852 44.93 -17.47 38.60
N PHE A 853 44.51 -17.42 37.33
CA PHE A 853 44.69 -16.29 36.43
C PHE A 853 43.37 -15.93 35.72
N ARG A 854 42.89 -14.69 35.88
CA ARG A 854 41.73 -14.14 35.14
C ARG A 854 42.21 -13.37 33.92
N HIS A 855 41.80 -13.78 32.71
CA HIS A 855 42.26 -13.21 31.46
C HIS A 855 41.40 -12.01 31.04
N ASN A 856 41.49 -10.84 31.67
CA ASN A 856 40.56 -9.72 31.38
C ASN A 856 39.06 -10.01 31.65
N GLU A 857 38.79 -11.14 32.31
CA GLU A 857 37.46 -11.63 32.70
C GLU A 857 36.54 -10.52 33.20
N GLN A 858 35.27 -10.66 32.88
CA GLN A 858 34.21 -9.84 33.45
C GLN A 858 33.93 -10.27 34.90
N ASP A 859 32.96 -9.65 35.57
CA ASP A 859 32.64 -9.96 36.97
C ASP A 859 31.23 -10.57 36.99
N ASP A 860 31.13 -11.88 36.76
CA ASP A 860 29.86 -12.58 36.56
C ASP A 860 29.54 -13.56 37.71
N ALA A 861 28.29 -14.03 37.78
CA ALA A 861 27.76 -14.60 39.02
C ALA A 861 28.26 -16.02 39.31
N ASN A 862 28.62 -16.77 38.27
CA ASN A 862 29.17 -18.11 38.37
C ASN A 862 30.71 -18.17 38.26
N ASP A 863 31.40 -17.02 38.31
CA ASP A 863 32.85 -16.92 38.50
C ASP A 863 33.22 -17.29 39.94
N VAL A 864 33.09 -18.57 40.28
CA VAL A 864 33.23 -19.07 41.66
C VAL A 864 34.02 -20.37 41.72
N VAL A 865 34.62 -20.64 42.89
CA VAL A 865 35.03 -21.99 43.26
C VAL A 865 34.11 -22.48 44.36
N GLU A 866 33.54 -23.66 44.18
CA GLU A 866 32.53 -24.24 45.06
C GLU A 866 32.89 -25.65 45.51
N LEU A 867 32.39 -26.03 46.69
CA LEU A 867 32.62 -27.31 47.34
C LEU A 867 31.29 -27.98 47.72
N ARG A 868 31.17 -29.29 47.52
CA ARG A 868 30.09 -30.10 48.13
C ARG A 868 30.60 -31.46 48.61
N PRO A 869 30.13 -31.99 49.76
CA PRO A 869 30.60 -33.28 50.27
C PRO A 869 30.03 -34.47 49.49
N HIS A 870 28.87 -34.32 48.85
CA HIS A 870 28.14 -35.35 48.09
C HIS A 870 27.24 -34.66 47.04
N PRO A 871 26.94 -35.28 45.88
CA PRO A 871 26.10 -34.68 44.81
C PRO A 871 24.75 -34.12 45.27
N ASP A 872 24.02 -34.88 46.09
CA ASP A 872 22.73 -34.45 46.68
C ASP A 872 22.83 -33.26 47.66
N SER A 873 24.03 -32.75 47.93
CA SER A 873 24.25 -31.57 48.77
C SER A 873 24.28 -30.31 47.91
N ALA A 874 23.76 -29.21 48.45
CA ALA A 874 23.96 -27.89 47.85
C ALA A 874 25.46 -27.58 47.75
N TRP A 875 25.82 -26.84 46.70
CA TRP A 875 27.14 -26.23 46.60
C TRP A 875 27.35 -25.16 47.67
N ILE A 876 28.60 -25.03 48.08
CA ILE A 876 29.07 -24.02 49.03
C ILE A 876 30.16 -23.23 48.31
N GLU A 877 29.90 -21.96 48.05
CA GLU A 877 30.91 -21.00 47.57
C GLU A 877 32.06 -20.92 48.58
N ILE A 878 33.28 -21.20 48.09
CA ILE A 878 34.53 -21.11 48.87
C ILE A 878 35.47 -20.02 48.34
N LEU A 879 35.28 -19.58 47.09
CA LEU A 879 35.91 -18.39 46.51
C LEU A 879 34.97 -17.71 45.52
N ASP A 880 34.81 -16.39 45.67
CA ASP A 880 34.32 -15.48 44.64
C ASP A 880 35.53 -15.05 43.78
N VAL A 881 35.62 -15.57 42.55
CA VAL A 881 36.77 -15.34 41.65
C VAL A 881 36.82 -13.88 41.20
N THR A 882 35.69 -13.16 41.18
CA THR A 882 35.65 -11.73 40.85
C THR A 882 36.51 -10.87 41.80
N THR A 883 36.78 -11.39 43.01
CA THR A 883 37.66 -10.72 43.99
C THR A 883 39.16 -10.82 43.68
N ILE A 884 39.56 -11.71 42.76
CA ILE A 884 40.96 -11.94 42.35
C ILE A 884 41.36 -10.98 41.22
N SER A 885 42.64 -10.63 41.14
CA SER A 885 43.12 -9.63 40.18
C SER A 885 43.09 -10.14 38.73
N VAL A 886 42.59 -9.30 37.82
CA VAL A 886 42.70 -9.56 36.38
C VAL A 886 44.13 -9.40 35.87
N ASN A 887 44.55 -10.31 34.99
CA ASN A 887 45.86 -10.39 34.34
C ASN A 887 47.06 -10.58 35.29
N SER A 888 46.88 -11.26 36.42
CA SER A 888 47.97 -11.81 37.23
C SER A 888 47.65 -13.19 37.76
N TRP A 889 48.70 -13.96 38.02
CA TRP A 889 48.64 -15.14 38.87
C TRP A 889 48.49 -14.72 40.33
N ASP A 890 47.52 -15.30 41.01
CA ASP A 890 47.25 -15.13 42.43
C ASP A 890 47.04 -16.52 43.07
N SER A 891 47.90 -16.88 44.01
CA SER A 891 47.84 -18.15 44.75
C SER A 891 46.73 -18.11 45.81
N VAL A 892 45.87 -19.12 45.80
CA VAL A 892 44.72 -19.26 46.72
C VAL A 892 45.00 -20.40 47.70
N GLU A 893 44.68 -20.19 48.98
CA GLU A 893 44.73 -21.22 50.04
C GLU A 893 43.39 -21.21 50.81
N ILE A 894 42.70 -22.36 50.89
CA ILE A 894 41.38 -22.52 51.53
C ILE A 894 41.38 -23.78 52.42
N ASP A 895 41.04 -23.62 53.71
CA ASP A 895 40.81 -24.76 54.60
C ASP A 895 39.41 -25.34 54.38
N LEU A 896 39.34 -26.46 53.67
CA LEU A 896 38.08 -27.15 53.34
C LEU A 896 37.38 -27.73 54.58
N SER A 897 38.16 -28.04 55.61
CA SER A 897 37.68 -28.60 56.88
C SER A 897 36.94 -27.56 57.69
N ASP A 898 37.43 -26.32 57.73
CA ASP A 898 36.73 -25.19 58.35
C ASP A 898 35.39 -24.93 57.63
N VAL A 899 35.35 -24.98 56.29
CA VAL A 899 34.11 -24.87 55.50
C VAL A 899 33.12 -25.97 55.90
N PHE A 900 33.54 -27.24 55.90
CA PHE A 900 32.65 -28.34 56.27
C PHE A 900 32.26 -28.35 57.76
N LEU A 901 33.13 -27.94 58.68
CA LEU A 901 32.79 -27.85 60.11
C LEU A 901 31.75 -26.76 60.38
N ASN A 902 31.81 -25.63 59.68
CA ASN A 902 30.84 -24.55 59.80
C ASN A 902 29.43 -24.99 59.35
N GLU A 903 29.33 -25.76 58.26
CA GLU A 903 28.07 -26.33 57.77
C GLU A 903 27.67 -27.66 58.44
N GLY A 904 28.51 -28.21 59.32
CA GLY A 904 28.25 -29.47 60.04
C GLY A 904 28.34 -30.73 59.16
N LEU A 905 29.13 -30.67 58.10
CA LEU A 905 29.34 -31.69 57.07
C LEU A 905 30.60 -32.54 57.36
N GLN A 906 30.86 -33.53 56.50
CA GLN A 906 31.96 -34.48 56.59
C GLN A 906 32.50 -34.76 55.19
N TYR A 907 33.80 -35.09 55.07
CA TYR A 907 34.35 -35.68 53.85
C TYR A 907 33.61 -36.97 53.48
N SER A 908 33.52 -37.26 52.17
CA SER A 908 32.84 -38.45 51.67
C SER A 908 33.60 -39.11 50.52
N ALA A 909 33.07 -40.24 50.02
CA ALA A 909 33.64 -40.94 48.86
C ALA A 909 33.38 -40.22 47.52
N THR A 910 32.63 -39.12 47.54
CA THR A 910 32.19 -38.37 46.35
C THR A 910 32.21 -36.87 46.65
N THR A 911 33.23 -36.41 47.37
CA THR A 911 33.43 -34.97 47.63
C THR A 911 33.89 -34.31 46.34
N GLN A 912 33.32 -33.14 46.03
CA GLN A 912 33.59 -32.43 44.78
C GLN A 912 33.95 -30.99 45.05
N ILE A 913 34.94 -30.50 44.32
CA ILE A 913 35.22 -29.10 44.09
C ILE A 913 34.85 -28.82 42.63
N ARG A 914 34.22 -27.70 42.33
CA ARG A 914 34.09 -27.20 40.96
C ARG A 914 34.64 -25.79 40.85
N PHE A 915 35.25 -25.52 39.71
CA PHE A 915 35.84 -24.24 39.33
C PHE A 915 35.00 -23.72 38.17
N GLY A 916 34.26 -22.63 38.39
CA GLY A 916 33.26 -22.10 37.46
C GLY A 916 33.68 -20.79 36.80
N GLN A 917 33.12 -20.56 35.62
CA GLN A 917 33.17 -19.31 34.87
C GLN A 917 31.85 -19.12 34.10
N GLU A 918 31.42 -17.87 33.95
CA GLU A 918 30.30 -17.45 33.09
C GLU A 918 30.80 -16.39 32.10
N ASP A 919 30.74 -16.68 30.79
CA ASP A 919 31.51 -15.92 29.78
C ASP A 919 30.63 -15.43 28.63
N ASN A 920 30.61 -14.12 28.42
CA ASN A 920 29.86 -13.45 27.34
C ASN A 920 30.74 -12.72 26.31
N GLN A 921 32.03 -13.04 26.19
CA GLN A 921 32.91 -12.41 25.20
C GLN A 921 33.85 -13.35 24.44
N ALA A 922 33.57 -13.48 23.13
CA ALA A 922 34.42 -14.18 22.16
C ALA A 922 35.81 -13.54 21.92
N PHE A 923 36.76 -13.73 22.84
CA PHE A 923 38.16 -13.31 22.69
C PHE A 923 39.20 -14.43 22.90
N SER A 924 40.35 -14.29 22.25
CA SER A 924 41.51 -15.20 22.43
C SER A 924 42.24 -15.03 23.77
N ASN A 925 41.78 -14.08 24.58
CA ASN A 925 42.41 -13.55 25.78
C ASN A 925 41.33 -13.21 26.84
N ASP A 926 40.18 -13.88 26.80
CA ASP A 926 39.20 -14.00 27.90
C ASP A 926 39.31 -15.39 28.55
N GLY A 927 38.66 -15.60 29.69
CA GLY A 927 38.65 -16.86 30.42
C GLY A 927 39.25 -16.81 31.83
N VAL A 928 38.97 -17.85 32.62
CA VAL A 928 39.65 -18.12 33.89
C VAL A 928 40.51 -19.36 33.78
N SER A 929 41.72 -19.30 34.33
CA SER A 929 42.67 -20.41 34.34
C SER A 929 43.06 -20.83 35.74
N TYR A 930 43.18 -22.15 35.93
CA TYR A 930 43.49 -22.79 37.21
C TYR A 930 44.70 -23.71 37.01
N ASP A 931 45.62 -23.70 37.98
CA ASP A 931 46.83 -24.50 37.97
C ASP A 931 47.21 -24.99 39.37
N ASP A 932 48.20 -25.89 39.44
CA ASP A 932 48.83 -26.36 40.69
C ASP A 932 47.84 -26.76 41.80
N ILE A 933 46.80 -27.52 41.44
CA ILE A 933 45.74 -27.92 42.38
C ILE A 933 46.28 -28.95 43.36
N GLU A 934 46.62 -28.49 44.57
CA GLU A 934 47.10 -29.30 45.68
C GLU A 934 46.03 -29.45 46.79
N LEU A 935 45.79 -30.69 47.23
CA LEU A 935 45.22 -30.97 48.53
C LEU A 935 46.34 -31.39 49.48
N SER A 936 46.57 -30.62 50.55
CA SER A 936 47.57 -30.91 51.56
C SER A 936 46.96 -30.99 52.96
N LEU A 937 47.72 -31.47 53.96
CA LEU A 937 47.29 -31.34 55.36
C LEU A 937 47.54 -29.91 55.81
N VAL A 938 46.55 -29.27 56.43
CA VAL A 938 46.70 -27.95 57.06
C VAL A 938 47.91 -27.99 57.99
N PRO A 939 48.95 -27.15 57.77
CA PRO A 939 50.16 -27.18 58.57
C PRO A 939 49.89 -26.91 60.06
N ASP A 940 50.82 -27.35 60.90
CA ASP A 940 50.79 -27.08 62.35
C ASP A 940 50.94 -25.56 62.64
N ASP A 941 49.84 -24.81 62.62
CA ASP A 941 49.82 -23.39 62.97
C ASP A 941 49.72 -23.14 64.48
N LEU A 942 50.65 -22.32 64.97
CA LEU A 942 50.75 -21.86 66.35
C LEU A 942 50.83 -20.32 66.37
N GLU A 943 49.67 -19.68 66.26
CA GLU A 943 49.55 -18.22 66.26
C GLU A 943 49.94 -17.61 67.62
N VAL A 944 50.69 -16.50 67.60
CA VAL A 944 50.94 -15.66 68.77
C VAL A 944 49.82 -14.63 68.94
N THR A 945 48.77 -15.01 69.67
CA THR A 945 47.56 -14.18 69.85
C THR A 945 47.74 -12.97 70.78
N ALA A 946 48.72 -12.98 71.69
CA ALA A 946 49.05 -11.80 72.51
C ALA A 946 50.46 -11.81 73.10
N VAL A 947 51.05 -10.62 73.28
CA VAL A 947 52.27 -10.42 74.08
C VAL A 947 51.98 -9.40 75.19
N ALA A 948 52.19 -9.76 76.44
CA ALA A 948 51.98 -8.89 77.60
C ALA A 948 53.20 -8.83 78.52
N LEU A 949 53.55 -7.62 78.96
CA LEU A 949 54.69 -7.33 79.83
C LEU A 949 54.24 -7.33 81.30
N PHE A 950 54.91 -8.10 82.16
CA PHE A 950 54.67 -8.09 83.61
C PHE A 950 55.83 -7.42 84.36
N GLY A 951 55.53 -6.31 85.05
CA GLY A 951 56.47 -5.63 85.94
C GLY A 951 55.75 -4.67 86.90
N GLU A 952 56.23 -4.56 88.14
CA GLU A 952 55.72 -3.57 89.09
C GLU A 952 56.06 -2.14 88.66
N THR A 953 55.06 -1.29 88.47
CA THR A 953 55.25 0.16 88.33
C THR A 953 55.79 0.76 89.63
N VAL A 954 57.10 1.04 89.66
CA VAL A 954 57.72 1.88 90.68
C VAL A 954 58.02 3.26 90.08
N ASP A 955 57.34 4.29 90.60
CA ASP A 955 57.61 5.70 90.27
C ASP A 955 59.04 6.10 90.66
N ALA A 956 59.98 6.05 89.70
CA ALA A 956 61.36 6.49 89.88
C ALA A 956 61.91 7.18 88.61
N PRO A 957 62.53 8.36 88.70
CA PRO A 957 63.02 9.07 87.53
C PRO A 957 64.37 8.50 87.02
N VAL A 958 64.32 7.92 85.82
CA VAL A 958 65.45 7.70 84.89
C VAL A 958 66.61 6.87 85.45
N GLY A 959 66.48 5.54 85.39
CA GLY A 959 67.60 4.62 85.56
C GLY A 959 67.20 3.15 85.65
N THR A 960 67.27 2.45 84.50
CA THR A 960 67.12 0.99 84.37
C THR A 960 65.73 0.43 84.73
N TYR A 961 64.90 0.20 83.71
CA TYR A 961 63.75 -0.71 83.80
C TYR A 961 64.24 -2.14 83.50
N GLY A 962 63.93 -3.09 84.37
CA GLY A 962 63.94 -4.52 84.05
C GLY A 962 62.49 -4.99 83.91
N VAL A 963 62.24 -5.90 82.97
CA VAL A 963 60.94 -6.58 82.86
C VAL A 963 61.13 -7.98 83.42
N ASP A 964 60.55 -8.29 84.58
CA ASP A 964 60.82 -9.57 85.26
C ASP A 964 60.29 -10.76 84.44
N SER A 965 59.22 -10.57 83.66
CA SER A 965 58.75 -11.57 82.69
C SER A 965 57.86 -10.98 81.59
N VAL A 966 57.88 -11.63 80.42
CA VAL A 966 56.95 -11.41 79.32
C VAL A 966 56.11 -12.67 79.15
N SER A 967 54.79 -12.54 79.10
CA SER A 967 53.90 -13.63 78.74
C SER A 967 53.53 -13.53 77.27
N VAL A 968 53.74 -14.61 76.52
CA VAL A 968 53.27 -14.76 75.16
C VAL A 968 52.11 -15.76 75.18
N SER A 969 50.91 -15.29 74.87
CA SER A 969 49.79 -16.17 74.58
C SER A 969 49.93 -16.68 73.17
N VAL A 970 49.74 -17.99 73.02
CA VAL A 970 49.67 -18.69 71.75
C VAL A 970 48.35 -19.44 71.65
N GLN A 971 47.86 -19.63 70.43
CA GLN A 971 46.72 -20.48 70.13
C GLN A 971 47.19 -21.56 69.15
N ASN A 972 46.77 -22.80 69.39
CA ASN A 972 46.89 -23.82 68.37
C ASN A 972 45.71 -23.66 67.40
N ASN A 973 46.02 -23.28 66.16
CA ASN A 973 45.04 -23.21 65.09
C ASN A 973 45.07 -24.49 64.23
N SER A 974 46.01 -25.42 64.47
CA SER A 974 46.03 -26.72 63.81
C SER A 974 45.02 -27.72 64.42
N TYR A 975 44.65 -28.70 63.59
CA TYR A 975 43.77 -29.81 63.95
C TYR A 975 44.45 -30.90 64.79
N ASP A 976 45.79 -30.85 64.88
CA ASP A 976 46.57 -31.81 65.63
C ASP A 976 46.89 -31.30 67.05
N THR A 977 47.21 -32.20 67.99
CA THR A 977 47.66 -31.73 69.32
C THR A 977 49.13 -31.40 69.28
N LEU A 978 49.49 -30.11 69.36
CA LEU A 978 50.88 -29.67 69.38
C LEU A 978 51.60 -30.11 70.67
N PHE A 979 52.69 -30.88 70.51
CA PHE A 979 53.54 -31.35 71.61
C PHE A 979 54.90 -30.65 71.60
N GLY A 980 55.35 -30.13 72.74
CA GLY A 980 56.73 -29.67 72.90
C GLY A 980 57.10 -28.39 72.13
N TYR A 981 56.14 -27.52 71.86
CA TYR A 981 56.37 -26.22 71.19
C TYR A 981 57.18 -25.26 72.08
N SER A 982 57.98 -24.40 71.45
CA SER A 982 58.82 -23.40 72.13
C SER A 982 58.59 -22.00 71.56
N VAL A 983 58.29 -21.04 72.42
CA VAL A 983 58.14 -19.63 72.04
C VAL A 983 59.46 -18.89 72.30
N ALA A 984 59.89 -18.09 71.32
CA ALA A 984 61.03 -17.18 71.44
C ALA A 984 60.57 -15.73 71.27
N LEU A 985 61.17 -14.82 72.05
CA LEU A 985 60.93 -13.39 72.02
C LEU A 985 62.23 -12.65 71.67
N ASP A 986 62.24 -11.95 70.53
CA ASP A 986 63.35 -11.09 70.12
C ASP A 986 63.14 -9.66 70.63
N VAL A 987 63.95 -9.25 71.60
CA VAL A 987 63.93 -7.88 72.15
C VAL A 987 64.94 -7.02 71.39
N VAL A 988 64.44 -6.19 70.48
CA VAL A 988 65.27 -5.25 69.70
C VAL A 988 65.59 -4.00 70.51
N ARG A 989 66.84 -3.85 70.94
CA ARG A 989 67.33 -2.64 71.63
C ARG A 989 67.38 -1.44 70.68
N PRO A 990 67.26 -0.19 71.18
CA PRO A 990 67.44 1.03 70.38
C PRO A 990 68.80 1.17 69.65
N THR A 991 69.77 0.32 69.98
CA THR A 991 71.08 0.23 69.32
C THR A 991 71.09 -0.70 68.10
N GLY A 992 69.96 -1.33 67.75
CA GLY A 992 69.87 -2.37 66.72
C GLY A 992 70.44 -3.73 67.13
N GLN A 993 70.71 -3.93 68.43
CA GLN A 993 71.05 -5.24 68.97
C GLN A 993 69.77 -5.99 69.28
N ILE A 994 69.63 -7.22 68.77
CA ILE A 994 68.55 -8.13 69.09
C ILE A 994 69.05 -9.09 70.18
N ASP A 995 68.31 -9.21 71.27
CA ASP A 995 68.50 -10.27 72.26
C ASP A 995 67.31 -11.23 72.20
N THR A 996 67.57 -12.50 71.89
CA THR A 996 66.56 -13.57 71.82
C THR A 996 66.41 -14.25 73.17
N TYR A 997 65.18 -14.33 73.68
CA TYR A 997 64.84 -15.02 74.92
C TYR A 997 63.81 -16.12 74.66
N SER A 998 64.14 -17.37 74.99
CA SER A 998 63.24 -18.51 74.78
C SER A 998 62.52 -18.91 76.07
N ALA A 999 61.21 -19.12 76.00
CA ALA A 999 60.46 -19.77 77.07
C ALA A 999 60.81 -21.27 77.15
N SER A 1000 60.56 -21.90 78.29
CA SER A 1000 60.57 -23.37 78.40
C SER A 1000 59.49 -23.98 77.52
N THR A 1001 59.80 -25.10 76.87
CA THR A 1001 58.83 -25.90 76.10
C THR A 1001 57.59 -26.23 76.94
N MET A 1002 56.42 -26.06 76.35
CA MET A 1002 55.13 -26.47 76.91
C MET A 1002 54.81 -27.90 76.49
N ASP A 1003 54.20 -28.69 77.37
CA ASP A 1003 54.03 -30.13 77.13
C ASP A 1003 52.98 -30.43 76.03
N THR A 1004 51.82 -29.75 76.02
CA THR A 1004 50.69 -30.03 75.12
C THR A 1004 49.81 -28.81 74.85
N LEU A 1005 49.36 -28.59 73.61
CA LEU A 1005 48.27 -27.68 73.26
C LEU A 1005 47.29 -28.39 72.32
N ALA A 1006 46.04 -28.57 72.76
CA ALA A 1006 45.01 -29.21 71.93
C ALA A 1006 44.52 -28.25 70.83
N PRO A 1007 43.85 -28.75 69.76
CA PRO A 1007 43.23 -27.92 68.72
C PRO A 1007 42.30 -26.85 69.30
N GLY A 1008 42.36 -25.62 68.76
CA GLY A 1008 41.67 -24.44 69.30
C GLY A 1008 42.09 -24.04 70.73
N GLY A 1009 43.13 -24.69 71.27
CA GLY A 1009 43.61 -24.48 72.63
C GLY A 1009 44.49 -23.25 72.75
N ALA A 1010 44.16 -22.37 73.69
CA ALA A 1010 45.03 -21.24 74.06
C ALA A 1010 45.98 -21.61 75.22
N GLY A 1011 47.26 -21.28 75.05
CA GLY A 1011 48.33 -21.47 76.03
C GLY A 1011 49.07 -20.16 76.29
N THR A 1012 49.76 -20.03 77.44
CA THR A 1012 50.53 -18.82 77.77
C THR A 1012 51.94 -19.19 78.21
N ALA A 1013 52.91 -19.03 77.30
CA ALA A 1013 54.32 -19.22 77.58
C ALA A 1013 54.89 -18.01 78.33
N PHE A 1014 55.65 -18.24 79.41
CA PHE A 1014 56.32 -17.18 80.16
C PHE A 1014 57.81 -17.16 79.83
N VAL A 1015 58.28 -16.06 79.26
CA VAL A 1015 59.69 -15.73 79.03
C VAL A 1015 60.18 -14.95 80.26
N THR A 1016 61.08 -15.53 81.05
CA THR A 1016 61.68 -14.92 82.24
C THR A 1016 63.10 -14.44 81.99
N ASP A 1017 63.56 -13.41 82.72
CA ASP A 1017 64.89 -12.75 82.55
C ASP A 1017 65.09 -11.98 81.22
N ALA A 1018 64.06 -11.29 80.71
CA ALA A 1018 64.07 -10.54 79.43
C ALA A 1018 64.52 -9.05 79.54
#